data_AF-A0A8J6WRJ3-F1
#
_entry.id   AF-A0A8J6WRJ3-F1
#
_cell.length_a   1.000
_cell.length_b   1.000
_cell.length_c   1.000
_cell.angle_alpha   90.00
_cell.angle_beta   90.00
_cell.angle_gamma   90.00
#
_symmetry.space_group_name_H-M   'P 1'
#
loop_
_entity.id
_entity.type
_entity.pdbx_description
1 polymer ?
#
loop_
_entity_poly.entity_id
_entity_poly.type
_entity_poly.pdbx_seq_one_letter_code
_entity_poly.pdbx_strand_id
1 'polypeptide(L)'
;MASQAVLQTLETLIAPGKRSQLSPFVESAQLSVLFEQFPNAAKRSESIHEILRQNSQRIEEIAYAWVHFVEGKRDFRQQDYLADDFLNAYLAYYFSTNVCKVQLVLLDLVRDDQLQGQIKLLDIGVGTGTTAIAVLDFLLVWGQVCQLHGQPFPITGVSLAGIDASVGSLRHAARVVNAYAEALQQKLNLAQSLPQTETLDDCSDIAQLVHSWAISATWHLQNLEVQNTLSFDYEPNLVIAANVWNDLQEQGQANFDTLLQHLPAQAIAIVLEPGHECAAKSLMSWRRQFCQQNEHFRTLAPCGQEFGSALPQACTSCWNGRREAFHQTALYQAFRQACQPHLGDKRSFDQYENKLLSWSYVVVAKQSATVSQVTPQALRPDQLIAQVELRYIGSYKDKQPFTHAPDQARSKFSEYLKVCPATFANVSKIAFERELGFQIPRLRYGQALTASHILVKQLAQGVYKLIRTDTTALRGQELLALESGFLDHYDRKAQWAIDDIAYRLFGFPQMREFQHRILSRSLQGQNILGIAATGGGKSECFILPAMLLPGITIVIAPLKSLMVDQFEQRIKRRYGLDYLTTYINGDIDFAERQARLQRMELGYYKLVYFTPEQLERGYVLDSLQRANRSIGIRYLAMDEAHCISQWGHDFRPSYLNICHRFREHQIYPCVIALTATASPKVRQDVCEELGLNQARDVFVHSSNRPEINLVVRVKGSTEDKVDDILGELHQLKTDNRNNQQPGAAIVFMPHTGGNPENDWAYLPSFQEKVPQFPPIQFPKALQGKLYYDSQQQKLVLRGVLLDQEQALLSQLSAHPIYQETLQRLINKSRSTQQGRLSAGVTAFASFLER
;
A
#
# COMPACT_ATOMS: atom_id res chain seq x y z
N MET A 1 -26.46 -7.01 6.32
CA MET A 1 -25.40 -7.61 5.48
C MET A 1 -24.85 -6.65 4.45
N ALA A 2 -23.57 -6.31 4.58
CA ALA A 2 -22.82 -5.60 3.53
C ALA A 2 -22.72 -6.48 2.28
N SER A 3 -22.86 -5.89 1.09
CA SER A 3 -22.64 -6.64 -0.15
C SER A 3 -21.18 -7.07 -0.28
N GLN A 4 -20.96 -8.07 -1.12
CA GLN A 4 -19.62 -8.55 -1.44
C GLN A 4 -18.75 -7.48 -2.12
N ALA A 5 -19.33 -6.63 -2.96
CA ALA A 5 -18.62 -5.52 -3.60
C ALA A 5 -18.11 -4.49 -2.58
N VAL A 6 -18.93 -4.15 -1.58
CA VAL A 6 -18.53 -3.29 -0.45
C VAL A 6 -17.38 -3.92 0.33
N LEU A 7 -17.48 -5.21 0.68
CA LEU A 7 -16.43 -5.91 1.42
C LEU A 7 -15.08 -5.94 0.67
N GLN A 8 -15.10 -6.21 -0.64
CA GLN A 8 -13.87 -6.25 -1.45
C GLN A 8 -13.21 -4.88 -1.59
N THR A 9 -14.02 -3.83 -1.79
CA THR A 9 -13.53 -2.45 -1.88
C THR A 9 -12.93 -2.00 -0.56
N LEU A 10 -13.65 -2.26 0.54
CA LEU A 10 -13.22 -1.92 1.89
C LEU A 10 -11.92 -2.64 2.26
N GLU A 11 -11.82 -3.94 1.97
CA GLU A 11 -10.58 -4.71 2.17
C GLU A 11 -9.42 -4.14 1.33
N THR A 12 -9.67 -3.72 0.10
CA THR A 12 -8.64 -3.13 -0.77
C THR A 12 -8.15 -1.78 -0.25
N LEU A 13 -9.03 -0.94 0.30
CA LEU A 13 -8.66 0.36 0.86
C LEU A 13 -7.94 0.25 2.22
N ILE A 14 -8.31 -0.73 3.05
CA ILE A 14 -7.67 -0.96 4.36
C ILE A 14 -6.33 -1.70 4.22
N ALA A 15 -6.28 -2.68 3.31
CA ALA A 15 -5.12 -3.55 3.12
C ALA A 15 -4.78 -3.77 1.63
N PRO A 16 -4.39 -2.72 0.90
CA PRO A 16 -4.01 -2.83 -0.51
C PRO A 16 -2.81 -3.78 -0.67
N GLY A 17 -2.86 -4.66 -1.69
CA GLY A 17 -1.85 -5.71 -1.87
C GLY A 17 -1.77 -6.70 -0.70
N LYS A 18 -2.84 -6.74 0.13
CA LYS A 18 -2.93 -7.45 1.40
C LYS A 18 -1.84 -7.01 2.39
N ARG A 19 -1.49 -5.73 2.40
CA ARG A 19 -0.66 -5.08 3.42
C ARG A 19 -1.46 -3.94 4.01
N SER A 20 -1.70 -3.95 5.33
CA SER A 20 -2.52 -2.91 5.95
C SER A 20 -1.78 -1.57 5.95
N GLN A 21 -2.52 -0.48 5.76
CA GLN A 21 -1.98 0.87 5.62
C GLN A 21 -2.64 1.81 6.63
N LEU A 22 -1.88 2.77 7.17
CA LEU A 22 -2.47 3.89 7.90
C LEU A 22 -3.14 4.87 6.95
N SER A 23 -4.30 5.36 7.34
CA SER A 23 -4.96 6.40 6.56
C SER A 23 -4.25 7.74 6.69
N PRO A 24 -4.50 8.65 5.73
CA PRO A 24 -3.93 9.98 5.78
C PRO A 24 -4.24 10.79 7.02
N PHE A 25 -5.47 10.65 7.52
CA PHE A 25 -5.95 11.35 8.70
C PHE A 25 -5.24 10.83 9.95
N VAL A 26 -5.02 9.52 10.01
CA VAL A 26 -4.29 8.84 11.09
C VAL A 26 -2.83 9.28 11.13
N GLU A 27 -2.15 9.32 9.98
CA GLU A 27 -0.77 9.82 9.89
C GLU A 27 -0.67 11.31 10.22
N SER A 28 -1.63 12.12 9.78
CA SER A 28 -1.68 13.55 10.13
C SER A 28 -1.84 13.76 11.65
N ALA A 29 -2.70 12.98 12.31
CA ALA A 29 -2.85 13.01 13.76
C ALA A 29 -1.54 12.61 14.46
N GLN A 30 -0.86 11.57 13.97
CA GLN A 30 0.43 11.11 14.49
C GLN A 30 1.49 12.22 14.44
N LEU A 31 1.62 12.92 13.31
CA LEU A 31 2.59 14.01 13.14
C LEU A 31 2.21 15.24 13.96
N SER A 32 0.92 15.60 14.03
CA SER A 32 0.45 16.73 14.82
C SER A 32 0.70 16.53 16.31
N VAL A 33 0.44 15.34 16.85
CA VAL A 33 0.66 15.07 18.28
C VAL A 33 2.16 15.05 18.63
N LEU A 34 3.01 14.53 17.76
CA LEU A 34 4.45 14.41 18.00
C LEU A 34 5.24 15.71 17.74
N PHE A 35 4.81 16.50 16.76
CA PHE A 35 5.59 17.63 16.21
C PHE A 35 4.80 18.93 16.05
N GLU A 36 3.53 18.96 16.45
CA GLU A 36 2.63 20.13 16.35
C GLU A 36 2.47 20.65 14.91
N GLN A 37 2.65 19.78 13.92
CA GLN A 37 2.63 20.10 12.50
C GLN A 37 1.73 19.14 11.72
N PHE A 38 0.78 19.68 10.95
CA PHE A 38 0.00 18.92 9.99
C PHE A 38 0.70 18.88 8.63
N PRO A 39 0.74 17.73 7.94
CA PRO A 39 1.27 17.66 6.59
C PRO A 39 0.39 18.42 5.59
N ASN A 40 1.00 19.05 4.61
CA ASN A 40 0.28 19.73 3.53
C ASN A 40 -0.37 18.69 2.60
N ALA A 41 -1.70 18.66 2.53
CA ALA A 41 -2.43 17.67 1.74
C ALA A 41 -1.99 17.61 0.25
N ALA A 42 -1.76 18.77 -0.39
CA ALA A 42 -1.41 18.83 -1.82
C ALA A 42 0.03 18.34 -2.13
N LYS A 43 0.92 18.42 -1.14
CA LYS A 43 2.34 17.98 -1.20
C LYS A 43 2.66 17.03 -0.06
N ARG A 44 1.78 16.05 0.14
CA ARG A 44 1.74 15.27 1.38
C ARG A 44 3.07 14.61 1.71
N SER A 45 3.57 13.73 0.85
CA SER A 45 4.84 13.03 1.11
C SER A 45 6.01 14.00 1.27
N GLU A 46 6.17 15.03 0.41
CA GLU A 46 7.22 16.05 0.57
C GLU A 46 7.15 16.78 1.92
N SER A 47 5.95 17.24 2.32
CA SER A 47 5.74 17.93 3.59
C SER A 47 6.00 17.03 4.79
N ILE A 48 5.65 15.75 4.73
CA ILE A 48 5.96 14.77 5.78
C ILE A 48 7.49 14.64 5.92
N HIS A 49 8.21 14.45 4.82
CA HIS A 49 9.68 14.34 4.88
C HIS A 49 10.32 15.62 5.44
N GLU A 50 9.77 16.79 5.11
CA GLU A 50 10.25 18.05 5.67
C GLU A 50 9.99 18.16 7.17
N ILE A 51 8.78 17.82 7.65
CA ILE A 51 8.45 17.75 9.08
C ILE A 51 9.44 16.83 9.80
N LEU A 52 9.68 15.62 9.27
CA LEU A 52 10.59 14.65 9.88
C LEU A 52 12.04 15.14 9.92
N ARG A 53 12.49 15.81 8.85
CA ARG A 53 13.84 16.39 8.77
C ARG A 53 14.03 17.48 9.82
N GLN A 54 13.05 18.38 9.96
CA GLN A 54 13.06 19.46 10.95
C GLN A 54 13.04 18.92 12.39
N ASN A 55 12.42 17.76 12.62
CA ASN A 55 12.24 17.14 13.93
C ASN A 55 13.16 15.92 14.17
N SER A 56 14.25 15.79 13.43
CA SER A 56 15.17 14.64 13.52
C SER A 56 15.70 14.39 14.94
N GLN A 57 16.09 15.45 15.66
CA GLN A 57 16.53 15.34 17.06
C GLN A 57 15.42 14.81 17.97
N ARG A 58 14.18 15.31 17.83
CA ARG A 58 13.04 14.83 18.62
C ARG A 58 12.75 13.36 18.33
N ILE A 59 12.89 12.94 17.06
CA ILE A 59 12.75 11.53 16.68
C ILE A 59 13.80 10.65 17.37
N GLU A 60 15.05 11.12 17.46
CA GLU A 60 16.12 10.43 18.20
C GLU A 60 15.83 10.31 19.69
N GLU A 61 15.32 11.36 20.33
CA GLU A 61 14.91 11.33 21.75
C GLU A 61 13.81 10.30 22.01
N ILE A 62 12.76 10.30 21.17
CA ILE A 62 11.66 9.33 21.28
C ILE A 62 12.19 7.91 21.01
N ALA A 63 13.10 7.74 20.06
CA ALA A 63 13.71 6.45 19.74
C ALA A 63 14.53 5.92 20.93
N TYR A 64 15.30 6.79 21.58
CA TYR A 64 16.05 6.45 22.79
C TYR A 64 15.12 5.99 23.92
N ALA A 65 14.03 6.72 24.18
CA ALA A 65 13.03 6.34 25.18
C ALA A 65 12.42 4.95 24.88
N TRP A 66 12.11 4.68 23.60
CA TRP A 66 11.61 3.38 23.17
C TRP A 66 12.62 2.24 23.36
N VAL A 67 13.88 2.46 22.96
CA VAL A 67 14.92 1.42 23.08
C VAL A 67 15.18 1.12 24.56
N HIS A 68 15.27 2.14 25.41
CA HIS A 68 15.41 1.95 26.85
C HIS A 68 14.22 1.17 27.45
N PHE A 69 13.00 1.41 26.98
CA PHE A 69 11.83 0.62 27.38
C PHE A 69 11.95 -0.85 26.96
N VAL A 70 12.29 -1.12 25.70
CA VAL A 70 12.38 -2.49 25.14
C VAL A 70 13.55 -3.28 25.74
N GLU A 71 14.74 -2.68 25.89
CA GLU A 71 15.93 -3.34 26.46
C GLU A 71 15.79 -3.61 27.97
N GLY A 72 14.97 -2.81 28.65
CA GLY A 72 14.59 -3.03 30.04
C GLY A 72 13.81 -4.31 30.30
N LYS A 73 13.46 -5.10 29.26
CA LYS A 73 12.62 -6.31 29.33
C LYS A 73 11.27 -6.08 30.01
N ARG A 74 10.76 -4.85 29.96
CA ARG A 74 9.51 -4.50 30.61
C ARG A 74 8.34 -4.90 29.71
N ASP A 75 7.44 -5.70 30.26
CA ASP A 75 6.11 -5.93 29.67
C ASP A 75 5.36 -4.58 29.68
N PHE A 76 4.37 -4.37 28.80
CA PHE A 76 3.50 -3.19 28.84
C PHE A 76 2.63 -3.20 30.11
N ARG A 77 3.25 -3.00 31.28
CA ARG A 77 2.60 -2.95 32.59
C ARG A 77 2.34 -1.51 32.98
N GLN A 78 1.25 -1.25 33.68
CA GLN A 78 0.78 0.09 34.02
C GLN A 78 1.88 1.02 34.54
N GLN A 79 2.69 0.55 35.47
CA GLN A 79 3.81 1.29 36.06
C GLN A 79 4.90 1.73 35.05
N ASP A 80 4.97 1.10 33.88
CA ASP A 80 6.06 1.24 32.91
C ASP A 80 5.70 2.15 31.72
N TYR A 81 4.43 2.57 31.57
CA TYR A 81 3.96 3.36 30.41
C TYR A 81 3.23 4.67 30.74
N LEU A 82 3.21 5.13 31.99
CA LEU A 82 2.52 6.38 32.37
C LEU A 82 3.27 7.66 31.97
N ALA A 83 4.52 7.56 31.53
CA ALA A 83 5.35 8.70 31.17
C ALA A 83 5.02 9.23 29.77
N ASP A 84 5.02 10.55 29.60
CA ASP A 84 4.76 11.21 28.30
C ASP A 84 5.74 10.74 27.20
N ASP A 85 7.01 10.47 27.55
CA ASP A 85 8.00 9.96 26.60
C ASP A 85 7.66 8.55 26.11
N PHE A 86 7.07 7.70 26.97
CA PHE A 86 6.58 6.41 26.54
C PHE A 86 5.38 6.57 25.58
N LEU A 87 4.41 7.42 25.90
CA LEU A 87 3.22 7.59 25.07
C LEU A 87 3.60 8.13 23.68
N ASN A 88 4.57 9.04 23.60
CA ASN A 88 5.14 9.50 22.33
C ASN A 88 5.87 8.37 21.58
N ALA A 89 6.62 7.53 22.28
CA ALA A 89 7.28 6.36 21.69
C ALA A 89 6.29 5.30 21.20
N TYR A 90 5.23 5.04 21.96
CA TYR A 90 4.10 4.21 21.59
C TYR A 90 3.45 4.76 20.31
N LEU A 91 3.23 6.08 20.26
CA LEU A 91 2.64 6.74 19.11
C LEU A 91 3.54 6.68 17.87
N ALA A 92 4.86 6.82 18.00
CA ALA A 92 5.78 6.71 16.86
C ALA A 92 5.93 5.27 16.34
N TYR A 93 5.89 4.28 17.26
CA TYR A 93 6.20 2.89 16.95
C TYR A 93 4.97 1.98 16.87
N TYR A 94 4.28 1.77 17.99
CA TYR A 94 3.26 0.73 18.13
C TYR A 94 1.93 1.12 17.47
N PHE A 95 1.59 2.41 17.47
CA PHE A 95 0.40 2.97 16.84
C PHE A 95 0.20 2.53 15.38
N SER A 96 1.27 2.59 14.58
CA SER A 96 1.27 2.21 13.16
C SER A 96 0.80 0.76 12.96
N THR A 97 0.95 -0.05 13.99
CA THR A 97 0.51 -1.44 14.02
C THR A 97 -0.87 -1.55 14.68
N ASN A 98 -1.11 -0.87 15.82
CA ASN A 98 -2.34 -0.99 16.60
C ASN A 98 -3.58 -0.62 15.78
N VAL A 99 -3.52 0.49 15.05
CA VAL A 99 -4.64 0.94 14.20
C VAL A 99 -5.00 -0.13 13.18
N CYS A 100 -4.01 -0.63 12.44
CA CYS A 100 -4.22 -1.65 11.43
C CYS A 100 -4.75 -2.97 12.03
N LYS A 101 -4.30 -3.36 13.23
CA LYS A 101 -4.78 -4.55 13.94
C LYS A 101 -6.29 -4.45 14.20
N VAL A 102 -6.72 -3.34 14.79
CA VAL A 102 -8.13 -3.09 15.11
C VAL A 102 -8.97 -3.06 13.83
N GLN A 103 -8.54 -2.36 12.79
CA GLN A 103 -9.25 -2.28 11.52
C GLN A 103 -9.43 -3.65 10.83
N LEU A 104 -8.43 -4.53 10.94
CA LEU A 104 -8.54 -5.90 10.42
C LEU A 104 -9.57 -6.73 11.20
N VAL A 105 -9.68 -6.56 12.53
CA VAL A 105 -10.72 -7.23 13.32
C VAL A 105 -12.10 -6.69 12.96
N LEU A 106 -12.25 -5.37 12.82
CA LEU A 106 -13.51 -4.75 12.40
C LEU A 106 -13.94 -5.23 11.01
N LEU A 107 -13.01 -5.37 10.07
CA LEU A 107 -13.29 -5.93 8.75
C LEU A 107 -13.84 -7.35 8.82
N ASP A 108 -13.29 -8.19 9.71
CA ASP A 108 -13.80 -9.54 9.93
C ASP A 108 -15.23 -9.50 10.53
N LEU A 109 -15.53 -8.56 11.43
CA LEU A 109 -16.88 -8.37 11.98
C LEU A 109 -17.90 -7.86 10.95
N VAL A 110 -17.50 -6.97 10.03
CA VAL A 110 -18.37 -6.53 8.93
C VAL A 110 -18.65 -7.70 7.97
N ARG A 111 -17.66 -8.56 7.72
CA ARG A 111 -17.83 -9.77 6.89
C ARG A 111 -18.86 -10.73 7.47
N ASP A 112 -18.94 -10.81 8.80
CA ASP A 112 -19.84 -11.69 9.55
C ASP A 112 -21.16 -10.99 9.98
N ASP A 113 -21.44 -9.79 9.45
CA ASP A 113 -22.64 -8.97 9.75
C ASP A 113 -22.85 -8.68 11.25
N GLN A 114 -21.76 -8.45 11.99
CA GLN A 114 -21.79 -8.24 13.45
C GLN A 114 -21.78 -6.76 13.86
N LEU A 115 -21.64 -5.81 12.92
CA LEU A 115 -21.60 -4.37 13.20
C LEU A 115 -22.76 -3.66 12.50
N GLN A 116 -23.68 -3.07 13.25
CA GLN A 116 -24.82 -2.30 12.73
C GLN A 116 -25.45 -1.42 13.83
N GLY A 117 -26.21 -0.40 13.43
CA GLY A 117 -26.97 0.46 14.34
C GLY A 117 -26.11 1.46 15.10
N GLN A 118 -26.48 1.74 16.35
CA GLN A 118 -25.72 2.66 17.21
C GLN A 118 -24.53 1.92 17.82
N ILE A 119 -23.31 2.41 17.60
CA ILE A 119 -22.10 1.91 18.25
C ILE A 119 -21.87 2.71 19.53
N LYS A 120 -21.77 2.01 20.65
CA LYS A 120 -21.48 2.55 21.98
C LYS A 120 -20.14 1.97 22.41
N LEU A 121 -19.07 2.64 22.00
CA LEU A 121 -17.69 2.19 22.12
C LEU A 121 -17.10 2.54 23.49
N LEU A 122 -16.67 1.50 24.22
CA LEU A 122 -15.80 1.61 25.37
C LEU A 122 -14.37 1.19 25.00
N ASP A 123 -13.45 2.14 25.01
CA ASP A 123 -12.01 1.95 24.74
C ASP A 123 -11.23 1.83 26.06
N ILE A 124 -10.45 0.77 26.23
CA ILE A 124 -9.78 0.43 27.50
C ILE A 124 -8.30 0.09 27.26
N GLY A 125 -7.41 0.67 28.05
CA GLY A 125 -6.01 0.21 28.21
C GLY A 125 -4.97 0.99 27.40
N VAL A 126 -3.84 0.33 27.14
CA VAL A 126 -2.66 0.95 26.51
C VAL A 126 -2.90 1.18 25.03
N GLY A 127 -3.14 2.44 24.68
CA GLY A 127 -3.58 2.83 23.35
C GLY A 127 -5.00 3.33 23.29
N THR A 128 -5.63 3.59 24.45
CA THR A 128 -6.82 4.42 24.56
C THR A 128 -6.65 5.69 23.70
N GLY A 129 -7.60 5.98 22.81
CA GLY A 129 -7.48 7.04 21.79
C GLY A 129 -6.96 6.56 20.44
N THR A 130 -5.97 5.67 20.41
CA THR A 130 -5.47 5.08 19.16
C THR A 130 -6.44 4.05 18.60
N THR A 131 -7.02 3.24 19.49
CA THR A 131 -8.08 2.29 19.17
C THR A 131 -9.37 3.02 18.77
N ALA A 132 -9.73 4.08 19.49
CA ALA A 132 -10.82 4.99 19.12
C ALA A 132 -10.70 5.50 17.69
N ILE A 133 -9.54 6.06 17.30
CA ILE A 133 -9.32 6.51 15.92
C ILE A 133 -9.36 5.35 14.94
N ALA A 134 -8.85 4.17 15.28
CA ALA A 134 -8.91 3.02 14.40
C ALA A 134 -10.35 2.65 14.03
N VAL A 135 -11.27 2.73 14.99
CA VAL A 135 -12.72 2.55 14.76
C VAL A 135 -13.28 3.70 13.91
N LEU A 136 -13.01 4.96 14.28
CA LEU A 136 -13.52 6.13 13.56
C LEU A 136 -13.07 6.16 12.09
N ASP A 137 -11.79 5.89 11.83
CA ASP A 137 -11.23 5.84 10.47
C ASP A 137 -11.76 4.65 9.67
N PHE A 138 -12.00 3.50 10.30
CA PHE A 138 -12.66 2.36 9.68
C PHE A 138 -14.10 2.71 9.26
N LEU A 139 -14.86 3.34 10.15
CA LEU A 139 -16.24 3.75 9.88
C LEU A 139 -16.31 4.82 8.77
N LEU A 140 -15.34 5.74 8.72
CA LEU A 140 -15.22 6.72 7.66
C LEU A 140 -15.08 6.06 6.29
N VAL A 141 -14.10 5.15 6.13
CA VAL A 141 -13.90 4.48 4.85
C VAL A 141 -15.05 3.53 4.52
N TRP A 142 -15.65 2.86 5.50
CA TRP A 142 -16.79 1.98 5.26
C TRP A 142 -18.03 2.75 4.79
N GLY A 143 -18.34 3.90 5.40
CA GLY A 143 -19.42 4.77 4.95
C GLY A 143 -19.18 5.30 3.54
N GLN A 144 -17.96 5.75 3.23
CA GLN A 144 -17.56 6.19 1.88
C GLN A 144 -17.73 5.06 0.84
N VAL A 145 -17.36 3.82 1.18
CA VAL A 145 -17.55 2.66 0.31
C VAL A 145 -19.02 2.30 0.14
N CYS A 146 -19.84 2.38 1.19
CA CYS A 146 -21.29 2.17 1.07
C CYS A 146 -21.90 3.19 0.11
N GLN A 147 -21.55 4.47 0.27
CA GLN A 147 -22.00 5.55 -0.62
C GLN A 147 -21.56 5.34 -2.06
N LEU A 148 -20.31 4.92 -2.28
CA LEU A 148 -19.77 4.60 -3.61
C LEU A 148 -20.60 3.52 -4.33
N HIS A 149 -21.05 2.51 -3.59
CA HIS A 149 -21.85 1.39 -4.11
C HIS A 149 -23.37 1.65 -4.05
N GLY A 150 -23.81 2.86 -3.67
CA GLY A 150 -25.23 3.18 -3.53
C GLY A 150 -25.94 2.39 -2.42
N GLN A 151 -25.19 1.86 -1.45
CA GLN A 151 -25.71 1.06 -0.34
C GLN A 151 -25.89 1.89 0.93
N PRO A 152 -26.90 1.59 1.76
CA PRO A 152 -27.09 2.29 3.03
C PRO A 152 -25.91 2.01 3.96
N PHE A 153 -25.40 3.06 4.62
CA PHE A 153 -24.41 2.89 5.66
C PHE A 153 -25.08 2.30 6.92
N PRO A 154 -24.68 1.13 7.43
CA PRO A 154 -25.42 0.45 8.50
C PRO A 154 -25.32 1.09 9.88
N ILE A 155 -24.45 2.09 10.07
CA ILE A 155 -24.20 2.73 11.36
C ILE A 155 -25.05 3.99 11.49
N THR A 156 -25.85 4.06 12.55
CA THR A 156 -26.78 5.17 12.80
C THR A 156 -26.22 6.22 13.76
N GLY A 157 -25.14 5.91 14.48
CA GLY A 157 -24.47 6.84 15.40
C GLY A 157 -23.35 6.16 16.18
N VAL A 158 -22.42 6.97 16.70
CA VAL A 158 -21.34 6.49 17.57
C VAL A 158 -21.28 7.32 18.84
N SER A 159 -21.24 6.66 19.99
CA SER A 159 -20.90 7.24 21.30
C SER A 159 -19.59 6.62 21.74
N LEU A 160 -18.64 7.44 22.19
CA LEU A 160 -17.28 7.02 22.50
C LEU A 160 -16.88 7.44 23.91
N ALA A 161 -16.50 6.47 24.72
CA ALA A 161 -15.87 6.68 26.02
C ALA A 161 -14.57 5.88 26.08
N GLY A 162 -13.50 6.53 26.53
CA GLY A 162 -12.25 5.85 26.87
C GLY A 162 -12.00 5.88 28.37
N ILE A 163 -11.41 4.80 28.90
CA ILE A 163 -11.03 4.70 30.30
C ILE A 163 -9.58 4.24 30.46
N ASP A 164 -8.91 4.80 31.46
CA ASP A 164 -7.56 4.44 31.87
C ASP A 164 -7.36 4.88 33.33
N ALA A 165 -6.44 4.23 34.04
CA ALA A 165 -6.10 4.58 35.42
C ALA A 165 -5.21 5.84 35.52
N SER A 166 -4.68 6.32 34.39
CA SER A 166 -3.78 7.47 34.32
C SER A 166 -4.42 8.67 33.64
N VAL A 167 -4.44 9.78 34.36
CA VAL A 167 -4.83 11.10 33.82
C VAL A 167 -3.89 11.53 32.67
N GLY A 168 -2.62 11.12 32.70
CA GLY A 168 -1.67 11.38 31.60
C GLY A 168 -2.09 10.66 30.32
N SER A 169 -2.39 9.36 30.41
CA SER A 169 -2.85 8.54 29.29
C SER A 169 -4.16 9.06 28.71
N LEU A 170 -5.13 9.45 29.55
CA LEU A 170 -6.40 10.03 29.10
C LEU A 170 -6.23 11.37 28.38
N ARG A 171 -5.37 12.26 28.90
CA ARG A 171 -5.04 13.52 28.21
C ARG A 171 -4.36 13.26 26.87
N HIS A 172 -3.48 12.27 26.79
CA HIS A 172 -2.85 11.86 25.54
C HIS A 172 -3.87 11.29 24.55
N ALA A 173 -4.77 10.42 24.99
CA ALA A 173 -5.86 9.87 24.19
C ALA A 173 -6.74 10.97 23.60
N ALA A 174 -7.13 11.95 24.42
CA ALA A 174 -7.90 13.11 23.99
C ALA A 174 -7.16 13.93 22.91
N ARG A 175 -5.85 14.21 23.12
CA ARG A 175 -5.02 14.91 22.13
C ARG A 175 -4.97 14.15 20.79
N VAL A 176 -4.82 12.83 20.84
CA VAL A 176 -4.77 11.98 19.66
C VAL A 176 -6.09 12.03 18.88
N VAL A 177 -7.25 11.82 19.55
CA VAL A 177 -8.57 11.88 18.89
C VAL A 177 -8.88 13.29 18.36
N ASN A 178 -8.53 14.35 19.10
CA ASN A 178 -8.71 15.72 18.65
C ASN A 178 -7.87 16.05 17.41
N ALA A 179 -6.60 15.62 17.37
CA ALA A 179 -5.75 15.82 16.19
C ALA A 179 -6.30 15.10 14.95
N TYR A 180 -6.94 13.94 15.12
CA TYR A 180 -7.66 13.26 14.04
C TYR A 180 -8.91 14.02 13.60
N ALA A 181 -9.70 14.54 14.54
CA ALA A 181 -10.85 15.39 14.22
C ALA A 181 -10.42 16.66 13.46
N GLU A 182 -9.35 17.32 13.88
CA GLU A 182 -8.78 18.49 13.18
C GLU A 182 -8.35 18.14 11.75
N ALA A 183 -7.73 16.98 11.53
CA ALA A 183 -7.37 16.52 10.19
C ALA A 183 -8.61 16.32 9.28
N LEU A 184 -9.72 15.83 9.83
CA LEU A 184 -11.00 15.75 9.12
C LEU A 184 -11.58 17.13 8.85
N GLN A 185 -11.55 18.03 9.83
CA GLN A 185 -12.06 19.40 9.68
C GLN A 185 -11.29 20.17 8.60
N GLN A 186 -9.98 19.99 8.48
CA GLN A 186 -9.20 20.57 7.38
C GLN A 186 -9.71 20.13 6.01
N LYS A 187 -10.01 18.84 5.84
CA LYS A 187 -10.61 18.30 4.61
C LYS A 187 -12.01 18.89 4.35
N LEU A 188 -12.84 19.03 5.38
CA LEU A 188 -14.16 19.64 5.26
C LEU A 188 -14.08 21.11 4.84
N ASN A 189 -13.16 21.88 5.43
CA ASN A 189 -12.94 23.29 5.08
C ASN A 189 -12.46 23.44 3.63
N LEU A 190 -11.57 22.55 3.17
CA LEU A 190 -11.10 22.51 1.78
C LEU A 190 -12.28 22.30 0.81
N ALA A 191 -13.18 21.38 1.11
CA ALA A 191 -14.36 21.11 0.29
C ALA A 191 -15.31 22.33 0.21
N GLN A 192 -15.49 23.06 1.32
CA GLN A 192 -16.34 24.26 1.38
C GLN A 192 -15.77 25.46 0.60
N SER A 193 -14.44 25.50 0.40
CA SER A 193 -13.76 26.58 -0.32
C SER A 193 -13.90 26.53 -1.85
N LEU A 194 -14.47 25.43 -2.39
CA LEU A 194 -14.63 25.22 -3.83
C LEU A 194 -15.92 25.90 -4.34
N PRO A 195 -15.94 26.40 -5.60
CA PRO A 195 -17.11 27.07 -6.15
C PRO A 195 -18.35 26.16 -6.09
N GLN A 196 -19.34 26.54 -5.29
CA GLN A 196 -20.61 25.81 -5.16
C GLN A 196 -21.39 25.94 -6.47
N THR A 197 -21.44 24.86 -7.25
CA THR A 197 -22.24 24.84 -8.49
C THR A 197 -23.63 24.26 -8.32
N GLU A 198 -24.02 23.67 -7.18
CA GLU A 198 -25.40 23.27 -6.87
C GLU A 198 -25.51 22.73 -5.43
N THR A 199 -26.69 22.90 -4.80
CA THR A 199 -26.97 22.64 -3.38
C THR A 199 -26.49 21.27 -2.86
N LEU A 200 -25.87 21.30 -1.68
CA LEU A 200 -25.25 20.19 -0.95
C LEU A 200 -26.25 19.32 -0.16
N ASP A 201 -27.55 19.61 -0.25
CA ASP A 201 -28.54 19.23 0.78
C ASP A 201 -28.89 17.73 0.87
N ASP A 202 -28.56 16.91 -0.14
CA ASP A 202 -28.83 15.45 -0.12
C ASP A 202 -27.58 14.58 0.20
N CYS A 203 -26.46 15.25 0.46
CA CYS A 203 -25.17 14.81 1.01
C CYS A 203 -25.13 14.32 2.46
N SER A 204 -25.35 13.04 2.82
CA SER A 204 -24.91 12.60 4.17
C SER A 204 -23.38 12.59 4.19
N ASP A 205 -22.75 13.67 4.64
CA ASP A 205 -21.29 13.77 4.67
C ASP A 205 -20.75 12.86 5.78
N ILE A 206 -20.37 11.63 5.41
CA ILE A 206 -19.79 10.63 6.31
C ILE A 206 -18.61 11.22 7.09
N ALA A 207 -17.84 12.14 6.49
CA ALA A 207 -16.74 12.80 7.18
C ALA A 207 -17.23 13.78 8.26
N GLN A 208 -18.34 14.49 8.06
CA GLN A 208 -18.97 15.30 9.11
C GLN A 208 -19.53 14.44 10.24
N LEU A 209 -20.16 13.31 9.91
CA LEU A 209 -20.64 12.37 10.93
C LEU A 209 -19.48 11.85 11.80
N VAL A 210 -18.42 11.34 11.17
CA VAL A 210 -17.25 10.83 11.90
C VAL A 210 -16.54 11.93 12.68
N HIS A 211 -16.45 13.15 12.13
CA HIS A 211 -15.94 14.31 12.85
C HIS A 211 -16.76 14.60 14.11
N SER A 212 -18.10 14.62 14.00
CA SER A 212 -19.00 14.85 15.14
C SER A 212 -18.83 13.78 16.23
N TRP A 213 -18.63 12.52 15.84
CA TRP A 213 -18.37 11.43 16.78
C TRP A 213 -17.01 11.60 17.48
N ALA A 214 -15.97 11.99 16.73
CA ALA A 214 -14.63 12.21 17.27
C ALA A 214 -14.61 13.32 18.34
N ILE A 215 -15.23 14.48 18.07
CA ILE A 215 -15.26 15.61 19.02
C ILE A 215 -16.16 15.35 20.24
N SER A 216 -17.08 14.39 20.14
CA SER A 216 -17.96 13.98 21.25
C SER A 216 -17.34 12.92 22.18
N ALA A 217 -16.11 12.49 21.90
CA ALA A 217 -15.40 11.50 22.71
C ALA A 217 -15.20 11.96 24.15
N THR A 218 -15.47 11.09 25.11
CA THR A 218 -15.29 11.35 26.54
C THR A 218 -14.22 10.45 27.14
N TRP A 219 -13.53 10.94 28.18
CA TRP A 219 -12.39 10.25 28.79
C TRP A 219 -12.56 10.24 30.30
N HIS A 220 -12.59 9.05 30.91
CA HIS A 220 -12.94 8.89 32.32
C HIS A 220 -11.83 8.17 33.07
N LEU A 221 -11.42 8.72 34.21
CA LEU A 221 -10.44 8.11 35.11
C LEU A 221 -11.08 6.91 35.80
N GLN A 222 -10.61 5.71 35.47
CA GLN A 222 -11.09 4.46 36.06
C GLN A 222 -9.94 3.48 36.21
N ASN A 223 -9.84 2.85 37.38
CA ASN A 223 -8.82 1.83 37.63
C ASN A 223 -9.48 0.48 37.86
N LEU A 224 -9.40 -0.40 36.86
CA LEU A 224 -9.97 -1.74 36.91
C LEU A 224 -9.35 -2.60 38.03
N GLU A 225 -8.16 -2.27 38.55
CA GLU A 225 -7.59 -2.99 39.70
C GLU A 225 -8.35 -2.78 41.00
N VAL A 226 -9.09 -1.68 41.13
CA VAL A 226 -9.75 -1.28 42.38
C VAL A 226 -11.27 -1.19 42.23
N GLN A 227 -11.75 -0.82 41.04
CA GLN A 227 -13.16 -0.58 40.78
C GLN A 227 -13.77 -1.73 39.98
N ASN A 228 -14.93 -2.21 40.43
CA ASN A 228 -15.70 -3.28 39.78
C ASN A 228 -16.97 -2.78 39.06
N THR A 229 -17.36 -1.52 39.25
CA THR A 229 -18.54 -0.91 38.64
C THR A 229 -18.14 0.32 37.83
N LEU A 230 -18.52 0.31 36.55
CA LEU A 230 -18.39 1.47 35.67
C LEU A 230 -19.76 2.14 35.52
N SER A 231 -19.81 3.46 35.69
CA SER A 231 -20.98 4.27 35.40
C SER A 231 -20.69 5.10 34.16
N PHE A 232 -21.43 4.85 33.09
CA PHE A 232 -21.38 5.63 31.87
C PHE A 232 -22.76 6.17 31.56
N ASP A 233 -22.83 7.24 30.77
CA ASP A 233 -24.10 7.81 30.29
C ASP A 233 -24.86 6.85 29.34
N TYR A 234 -24.26 5.72 28.98
CA TYR A 234 -24.83 4.69 28.12
C TYR A 234 -24.28 3.30 28.45
N GLU A 235 -25.04 2.25 28.09
CA GLU A 235 -24.56 0.86 28.14
C GLU A 235 -23.68 0.54 26.91
N PRO A 236 -22.39 0.21 27.06
CA PRO A 236 -21.51 -0.11 25.94
C PRO A 236 -21.97 -1.36 25.19
N ASN A 237 -21.91 -1.35 23.86
CA ASN A 237 -22.18 -2.53 23.03
C ASN A 237 -20.98 -2.96 22.18
N LEU A 238 -19.92 -2.17 22.17
CA LEU A 238 -18.61 -2.51 21.61
C LEU A 238 -17.55 -2.15 22.64
N VAL A 239 -16.86 -3.15 23.18
CA VAL A 239 -15.71 -2.94 24.07
C VAL A 239 -14.45 -3.29 23.29
N ILE A 240 -13.45 -2.41 23.31
CA ILE A 240 -12.12 -2.73 22.80
C ILE A 240 -11.12 -2.53 23.91
N ALA A 241 -10.47 -3.62 24.31
CA ALA A 241 -9.45 -3.65 25.34
C ALA A 241 -8.10 -3.96 24.69
N ALA A 242 -7.19 -2.99 24.67
CA ALA A 242 -5.88 -3.12 24.08
C ALA A 242 -4.80 -3.19 25.17
N ASN A 243 -4.11 -4.33 25.26
CA ASN A 243 -3.12 -4.62 26.30
C ASN A 243 -3.69 -4.38 27.71
N VAL A 244 -4.75 -5.11 28.04
CA VAL A 244 -5.46 -4.98 29.32
C VAL A 244 -5.36 -6.29 30.09
N TRP A 245 -5.60 -7.42 29.43
CA TRP A 245 -5.67 -8.71 30.10
C TRP A 245 -4.33 -9.09 30.75
N ASN A 246 -3.22 -8.89 30.04
CA ASN A 246 -1.89 -9.19 30.55
C ASN A 246 -1.34 -8.11 31.51
N ASP A 247 -1.95 -6.93 31.51
CA ASP A 247 -1.58 -5.84 32.41
C ASP A 247 -2.23 -6.01 33.79
N LEU A 248 -3.49 -6.46 33.82
CA LEU A 248 -4.26 -6.61 35.04
C LEU A 248 -3.76 -7.75 35.95
N GLN A 249 -3.80 -7.51 37.26
CA GLN A 249 -3.66 -8.52 38.30
C GLN A 249 -4.95 -9.34 38.43
N GLU A 250 -4.92 -10.38 39.27
CA GLU A 250 -6.06 -11.32 39.45
C GLU A 250 -7.37 -10.60 39.81
N GLN A 251 -7.32 -9.59 40.69
CA GLN A 251 -8.49 -8.79 41.05
C GLN A 251 -8.98 -7.93 39.87
N GLY A 252 -8.07 -7.26 39.16
CA GLY A 252 -8.40 -6.50 37.97
C GLY A 252 -9.02 -7.36 36.86
N GLN A 253 -8.49 -8.57 36.65
CA GLN A 253 -9.04 -9.56 35.72
C GLN A 253 -10.46 -9.98 36.11
N ALA A 254 -10.73 -10.21 37.40
CA ALA A 254 -12.08 -10.50 37.88
C ALA A 254 -13.06 -9.32 37.68
N ASN A 255 -12.58 -8.08 37.88
CA ASN A 255 -13.36 -6.87 37.61
C ASN A 255 -13.64 -6.71 36.12
N PHE A 256 -12.67 -7.02 35.25
CA PHE A 256 -12.84 -7.01 33.80
C PHE A 256 -13.85 -8.07 33.33
N ASP A 257 -13.79 -9.30 33.87
CA ASP A 257 -14.79 -10.34 33.60
C ASP A 257 -16.19 -9.88 34.03
N THR A 258 -16.30 -9.25 35.21
CA THR A 258 -17.56 -8.70 35.73
C THR A 258 -18.11 -7.61 34.79
N LEU A 259 -17.26 -6.71 34.31
CA LEU A 259 -17.62 -5.69 33.33
C LEU A 259 -18.21 -6.33 32.06
N LEU A 260 -17.54 -7.34 31.51
CA LEU A 260 -18.03 -8.03 30.32
C LEU A 260 -19.39 -8.69 30.58
N GLN A 261 -19.58 -9.35 31.73
CA GLN A 261 -20.85 -9.99 32.09
C GLN A 261 -22.03 -9.03 32.14
N HIS A 262 -21.81 -7.76 32.51
CA HIS A 262 -22.85 -6.73 32.58
C HIS A 262 -23.19 -6.09 31.23
N LEU A 263 -22.46 -6.41 30.16
CA LEU A 263 -22.77 -5.88 28.83
C LEU A 263 -24.19 -6.29 28.37
N PRO A 264 -24.86 -5.45 27.55
CA PRO A 264 -26.16 -5.78 26.99
C PRO A 264 -26.08 -6.99 26.03
N ALA A 265 -27.23 -7.57 25.71
CA ALA A 265 -27.29 -8.62 24.70
C ALA A 265 -26.75 -8.12 23.34
N GLN A 266 -26.06 -8.99 22.61
CA GLN A 266 -25.37 -8.70 21.34
C GLN A 266 -24.14 -7.80 21.45
N ALA A 267 -23.74 -7.40 22.66
CA ALA A 267 -22.49 -6.66 22.83
C ALA A 267 -21.28 -7.50 22.43
N ILE A 268 -20.29 -6.84 21.84
CA ILE A 268 -19.05 -7.44 21.36
C ILE A 268 -17.89 -6.89 22.19
N ALA A 269 -17.00 -7.77 22.64
CA ALA A 269 -15.74 -7.39 23.26
C ALA A 269 -14.57 -7.91 22.45
N ILE A 270 -13.69 -6.99 22.04
CA ILE A 270 -12.44 -7.25 21.33
C ILE A 270 -11.31 -7.05 22.33
N VAL A 271 -10.55 -8.10 22.62
CA VAL A 271 -9.37 -8.03 23.48
C VAL A 271 -8.13 -8.29 22.63
N LEU A 272 -7.25 -7.30 22.54
CA LEU A 272 -6.01 -7.36 21.76
C LEU A 272 -4.81 -7.34 22.70
N GLU A 273 -3.91 -8.31 22.55
CA GLU A 273 -2.70 -8.41 23.36
C GLU A 273 -1.46 -8.45 22.46
N PRO A 274 -0.46 -7.59 22.71
CA PRO A 274 0.82 -7.69 22.03
C PRO A 274 1.55 -8.99 22.41
N GLY A 275 2.47 -9.40 21.55
CA GLY A 275 3.65 -10.11 22.02
C GLY A 275 3.75 -11.58 21.68
N HIS A 276 4.39 -12.28 22.62
CA HIS A 276 5.02 -13.58 22.46
C HIS A 276 4.07 -14.75 22.76
N GLU A 277 4.54 -15.97 22.50
CA GLU A 277 3.74 -17.19 22.62
C GLU A 277 3.07 -17.37 24.00
N CYS A 278 3.69 -16.91 25.09
CA CYS A 278 3.12 -17.00 26.44
C CYS A 278 1.86 -16.12 26.62
N ALA A 279 1.96 -14.83 26.26
CA ALA A 279 0.86 -13.87 26.33
C ALA A 279 -0.33 -14.32 25.48
N ALA A 280 -0.05 -14.85 24.28
CA ALA A 280 -1.08 -15.41 23.40
C ALA A 280 -1.82 -16.59 24.03
N LYS A 281 -1.07 -17.54 24.61
CA LYS A 281 -1.64 -18.71 25.29
C LYS A 281 -2.45 -18.31 26.52
N SER A 282 -1.98 -17.34 27.29
CA SER A 282 -2.72 -16.75 28.41
C SER A 282 -4.09 -16.24 27.96
N LEU A 283 -4.11 -15.39 26.91
CA LEU A 283 -5.35 -14.84 26.34
C LEU A 283 -6.28 -15.95 25.81
N MET A 284 -5.74 -16.97 25.14
CA MET A 284 -6.56 -18.09 24.66
C MET A 284 -7.14 -18.94 25.80
N SER A 285 -6.37 -19.13 26.87
CA SER A 285 -6.80 -19.87 28.05
C SER A 285 -7.92 -19.12 28.78
N TRP A 286 -7.76 -17.81 28.95
CA TRP A 286 -8.83 -16.93 29.45
C TRP A 286 -10.09 -17.02 28.62
N ARG A 287 -10.01 -16.81 27.29
CA ARG A 287 -11.17 -16.89 26.39
C ARG A 287 -11.96 -18.18 26.60
N ARG A 288 -11.26 -19.32 26.69
CA ARG A 288 -11.90 -20.61 26.91
C ARG A 288 -12.59 -20.67 28.26
N GLN A 289 -11.90 -20.29 29.33
CA GLN A 289 -12.46 -20.31 30.68
C GLN A 289 -13.67 -19.38 30.81
N PHE A 290 -13.54 -18.14 30.30
CA PHE A 290 -14.60 -17.14 30.32
C PHE A 290 -15.86 -17.62 29.60
N CYS A 291 -15.74 -18.14 28.37
CA CYS A 291 -16.88 -18.71 27.63
C CYS A 291 -17.49 -19.93 28.33
N GLN A 292 -16.68 -20.78 28.96
CA GLN A 292 -17.18 -21.96 29.69
C GLN A 292 -17.95 -21.60 30.96
N GLN A 293 -17.54 -20.55 31.66
CA GLN A 293 -18.19 -20.07 32.87
C GLN A 293 -19.42 -19.21 32.57
N ASN A 294 -19.52 -18.66 31.36
CA ASN A 294 -20.58 -17.75 30.97
C ASN A 294 -21.26 -18.25 29.70
N GLU A 295 -22.28 -19.11 29.85
CA GLU A 295 -22.98 -19.79 28.74
C GLU A 295 -23.58 -18.84 27.69
N HIS A 296 -23.86 -17.58 28.08
CA HIS A 296 -24.35 -16.54 27.19
C HIS A 296 -23.27 -15.88 26.33
N PHE A 297 -21.99 -16.23 26.49
CA PHE A 297 -20.90 -15.72 25.67
C PHE A 297 -20.38 -16.76 24.69
N ARG A 298 -20.11 -16.31 23.47
CA ARG A 298 -19.45 -17.12 22.43
C ARG A 298 -18.29 -16.36 21.80
N THR A 299 -17.36 -17.08 21.18
CA THR A 299 -16.29 -16.46 20.40
C THR A 299 -16.78 -16.12 18.98
N LEU A 300 -16.37 -14.95 18.47
CA LEU A 300 -16.60 -14.52 17.09
C LEU A 300 -15.33 -14.52 16.24
N ALA A 301 -14.14 -14.38 16.84
CA ALA A 301 -12.86 -14.37 16.13
C ALA A 301 -11.69 -14.63 17.10
N PRO A 302 -10.51 -15.07 16.62
CA PRO A 302 -10.17 -15.39 15.22
C PRO A 302 -10.79 -16.70 14.70
N CYS A 303 -11.34 -17.52 15.59
CA CYS A 303 -11.92 -18.83 15.28
C CYS A 303 -12.72 -19.35 16.47
N GLY A 304 -13.44 -20.46 16.25
CA GLY A 304 -14.12 -21.22 17.30
C GLY A 304 -15.62 -20.93 17.38
N GLN A 305 -16.17 -20.21 16.40
CA GLN A 305 -17.60 -19.95 16.29
C GLN A 305 -18.41 -21.26 16.23
N GLU A 306 -17.82 -22.31 15.66
CA GLU A 306 -18.36 -23.66 15.53
C GLU A 306 -18.50 -24.44 16.87
N PHE A 307 -17.85 -23.99 17.94
CA PHE A 307 -17.83 -24.69 19.24
C PHE A 307 -18.71 -24.02 20.31
N GLY A 308 -19.34 -22.88 20.01
CA GLY A 308 -20.15 -22.14 20.98
C GLY A 308 -19.34 -21.73 22.23
N SER A 309 -19.91 -21.96 23.42
CA SER A 309 -19.27 -21.70 24.72
C SER A 309 -18.25 -22.78 25.13
N ALA A 310 -18.29 -23.97 24.51
CA ALA A 310 -17.51 -25.14 24.90
C ALA A 310 -16.25 -25.32 24.03
N LEU A 311 -15.33 -24.36 24.09
CA LEU A 311 -14.10 -24.41 23.28
C LEU A 311 -13.22 -25.65 23.60
N PRO A 312 -12.69 -26.36 22.59
CA PRO A 312 -11.83 -27.53 22.79
C PRO A 312 -10.57 -27.25 23.61
N GLN A 313 -10.03 -28.27 24.28
CA GLN A 313 -8.80 -28.15 25.07
C GLN A 313 -7.61 -27.67 24.22
N ALA A 314 -7.55 -28.03 22.93
CA ALA A 314 -6.50 -27.56 22.03
C ALA A 314 -6.43 -26.03 21.93
N CYS A 315 -7.53 -25.32 22.20
CA CYS A 315 -7.57 -23.86 22.16
C CYS A 315 -6.70 -23.20 23.24
N THR A 316 -6.49 -23.81 24.42
CA THR A 316 -5.68 -23.20 25.50
C THR A 316 -4.20 -23.05 25.15
N SER A 317 -3.70 -23.95 24.30
CA SER A 317 -2.29 -23.98 23.87
C SER A 317 -2.08 -23.35 22.49
N CYS A 318 -3.15 -22.81 21.89
CA CYS A 318 -3.10 -22.19 20.58
C CYS A 318 -2.31 -20.88 20.64
N TRP A 319 -1.42 -20.69 19.66
CA TRP A 319 -0.77 -19.41 19.43
C TRP A 319 -1.36 -18.80 18.17
N ASN A 320 -2.35 -17.94 18.34
CA ASN A 320 -2.96 -17.16 17.26
C ASN A 320 -2.18 -15.87 16.98
N GLY A 321 -0.91 -16.01 16.61
CA GLY A 321 -0.10 -14.88 16.20
C GLY A 321 -0.51 -14.39 14.82
N ARG A 322 -1.15 -13.22 14.73
CA ARG A 322 -1.31 -12.51 13.46
C ARG A 322 -0.02 -11.75 13.11
N ARG A 323 0.33 -11.77 11.82
CA ARG A 323 1.60 -11.28 11.27
C ARG A 323 1.40 -10.69 9.87
N GLU A 324 0.35 -9.89 9.70
CA GLU A 324 0.16 -9.14 8.47
C GLU A 324 1.34 -8.19 8.26
N ALA A 325 1.78 -8.09 7.02
CA ALA A 325 2.70 -7.04 6.63
C ALA A 325 1.95 -5.71 6.69
N PHE A 326 2.58 -4.70 7.28
CA PHE A 326 2.07 -3.33 7.32
C PHE A 326 2.88 -2.46 6.37
N HIS A 327 2.24 -1.44 5.80
CA HIS A 327 2.95 -0.39 5.12
C HIS A 327 3.76 0.44 6.13
N GLN A 328 5.03 0.72 5.82
CA GLN A 328 5.91 1.48 6.68
C GLN A 328 5.80 2.96 6.31
N THR A 329 5.15 3.76 7.15
CA THR A 329 5.05 5.21 6.96
C THR A 329 6.44 5.87 7.06
N ALA A 330 6.59 7.06 6.49
CA ALA A 330 7.87 7.78 6.54
C ALA A 330 8.34 8.05 7.97
N LEU A 331 7.42 8.43 8.88
CA LEU A 331 7.71 8.59 10.30
C LEU A 331 8.21 7.28 10.91
N TYR A 332 7.51 6.17 10.63
CA TYR A 332 7.90 4.87 11.14
C TYR A 332 9.30 4.46 10.66
N GLN A 333 9.63 4.69 9.39
CA GLN A 333 10.96 4.43 8.84
C GLN A 333 12.04 5.30 9.49
N ALA A 334 11.80 6.60 9.64
CA ALA A 334 12.72 7.54 10.28
C ALA A 334 12.98 7.15 11.75
N PHE A 335 11.90 6.86 12.49
CA PHE A 335 11.97 6.39 13.87
C PHE A 335 12.77 5.09 13.99
N ARG A 336 12.54 4.13 13.09
CA ARG A 336 13.29 2.86 13.05
C ARG A 336 14.77 3.09 12.78
N GLN A 337 15.10 3.97 11.83
CA GLN A 337 16.49 4.31 11.54
C GLN A 337 17.16 4.92 12.78
N ALA A 338 16.46 5.78 13.52
CA ALA A 338 16.96 6.34 14.78
C ALA A 338 17.12 5.29 15.90
N CYS A 339 16.31 4.21 15.91
CA CYS A 339 16.48 3.12 16.88
C CYS A 339 17.69 2.21 16.58
N GLN A 340 18.11 2.08 15.32
CA GLN A 340 19.13 1.08 14.90
C GLN A 340 20.47 1.17 15.65
N PRO A 341 21.04 2.35 15.92
CA PRO A 341 22.29 2.47 16.68
C PRO A 341 22.20 1.92 18.10
N HIS A 342 20.99 1.89 18.67
CA HIS A 342 20.75 1.52 20.06
C HIS A 342 20.23 0.09 20.23
N LEU A 343 19.65 -0.53 19.18
CA LEU A 343 19.11 -1.88 19.26
C LEU A 343 20.18 -2.95 18.97
N GLY A 344 20.34 -3.90 19.90
CA GLY A 344 21.13 -5.12 19.64
C GLY A 344 20.52 -6.06 18.58
N ASP A 345 19.21 -5.93 18.30
CA ASP A 345 18.50 -6.72 17.29
C ASP A 345 18.58 -6.10 15.89
N LYS A 346 19.43 -6.68 15.04
CA LYS A 346 19.67 -6.22 13.65
C LYS A 346 18.70 -6.79 12.62
N ARG A 347 17.66 -7.52 13.05
CA ARG A 347 16.67 -8.16 12.14
C ARG A 347 15.83 -7.10 11.42
N SER A 348 15.62 -7.29 10.10
CA SER A 348 14.77 -6.38 9.32
C SER A 348 13.29 -6.61 9.63
N PHE A 349 12.48 -5.56 9.50
CA PHE A 349 11.07 -5.59 9.91
C PHE A 349 10.20 -6.54 9.07
N ASP A 350 10.57 -6.74 7.80
CA ASP A 350 9.94 -7.71 6.90
C ASP A 350 10.32 -9.16 7.24
N GLN A 351 11.22 -9.38 8.21
CA GLN A 351 11.43 -10.72 8.74
C GLN A 351 10.20 -11.11 9.53
N TYR A 352 9.57 -12.19 9.09
CA TYR A 352 8.37 -12.74 9.71
C TYR A 352 8.60 -13.17 11.17
N GLU A 353 9.86 -13.24 11.62
CA GLU A 353 10.26 -13.41 13.02
C GLU A 353 10.19 -12.14 13.87
N ASN A 354 9.74 -11.01 13.33
CA ASN A 354 9.59 -9.80 14.10
C ASN A 354 8.47 -9.97 15.14
N LYS A 355 8.87 -10.44 16.32
CA LYS A 355 7.99 -10.70 17.45
C LYS A 355 7.39 -9.41 18.03
N LEU A 356 7.98 -8.23 17.76
CA LEU A 356 7.44 -6.94 18.22
C LEU A 356 6.11 -6.59 17.54
N LEU A 357 5.84 -7.20 16.38
CA LEU A 357 4.59 -7.01 15.63
C LEU A 357 3.59 -8.14 15.79
N SER A 358 4.01 -9.24 16.41
CA SER A 358 3.10 -10.34 16.67
C SER A 358 2.08 -9.86 17.68
N TRP A 359 0.82 -10.13 17.39
CA TRP A 359 -0.28 -9.81 18.27
C TRP A 359 -1.26 -10.98 18.26
N SER A 360 -1.97 -11.10 19.36
CA SER A 360 -3.06 -12.04 19.53
C SER A 360 -4.31 -11.26 19.86
N TYR A 361 -5.45 -11.78 19.46
CA TYR A 361 -6.72 -11.17 19.79
C TYR A 361 -7.78 -12.22 20.01
N VAL A 362 -8.81 -11.85 20.73
CA VAL A 362 -10.04 -12.60 20.84
C VAL A 362 -11.21 -11.67 20.68
N VAL A 363 -12.24 -12.16 20.03
CA VAL A 363 -13.53 -11.50 20.02
C VAL A 363 -14.54 -12.44 20.66
N VAL A 364 -15.22 -11.93 21.68
CA VAL A 364 -16.35 -12.59 22.33
C VAL A 364 -17.59 -11.72 22.19
N ALA A 365 -18.76 -12.34 22.09
CA ALA A 365 -20.02 -11.64 22.04
C ALA A 365 -21.05 -12.28 22.96
N LYS A 366 -21.86 -11.45 23.60
CA LYS A 366 -22.98 -11.88 24.43
C LYS A 366 -24.19 -12.18 23.55
N GLN A 367 -24.79 -13.35 23.64
CA GLN A 367 -25.85 -13.79 22.73
C GLN A 367 -27.04 -14.43 23.43
N SER A 368 -28.16 -14.43 22.70
CA SER A 368 -29.48 -14.86 23.18
C SER A 368 -29.78 -16.35 22.93
N ALA A 369 -29.05 -17.04 22.05
CA ALA A 369 -29.38 -18.40 21.61
C ALA A 369 -28.15 -19.33 21.59
N THR A 370 -28.39 -20.60 21.92
CA THR A 370 -27.42 -21.70 21.87
C THR A 370 -27.17 -22.15 20.43
N VAL A 371 -25.90 -22.26 20.04
CA VAL A 371 -25.46 -22.77 18.72
C VAL A 371 -25.21 -24.27 18.83
N SER A 372 -25.57 -25.03 17.78
CA SER A 372 -25.26 -26.46 17.68
C SER A 372 -23.75 -26.71 17.75
N GLN A 373 -23.33 -27.58 18.67
CA GLN A 373 -21.93 -27.97 18.83
C GLN A 373 -21.49 -28.89 17.68
N VAL A 374 -20.42 -28.51 16.97
CA VAL A 374 -19.80 -29.40 15.99
C VAL A 374 -19.03 -30.51 16.72
N THR A 375 -19.32 -31.77 16.41
CA THR A 375 -18.58 -32.92 16.95
C THR A 375 -17.27 -33.10 16.17
N PRO A 376 -16.10 -33.17 16.83
CA PRO A 376 -14.82 -33.36 16.14
C PRO A 376 -14.77 -34.67 15.34
N GLN A 377 -14.17 -34.62 14.15
CA GLN A 377 -14.02 -35.79 13.28
C GLN A 377 -12.87 -36.70 13.74
N ALA A 378 -13.05 -38.03 13.70
CA ALA A 378 -11.95 -38.95 13.96
C ALA A 378 -10.97 -39.04 12.77
N LEU A 379 -9.67 -38.99 13.05
CA LEU A 379 -8.59 -39.23 12.09
C LEU A 379 -8.00 -40.62 12.28
N ARG A 380 -7.84 -41.40 11.20
CA ARG A 380 -7.20 -42.72 11.23
C ARG A 380 -5.85 -42.70 10.49
N PRO A 381 -4.82 -43.43 10.97
CA PRO A 381 -3.57 -43.61 10.22
C PRO A 381 -3.82 -44.24 8.85
N ASP A 382 -3.06 -43.81 7.86
CA ASP A 382 -3.09 -44.29 6.47
C ASP A 382 -4.45 -44.11 5.76
N GLN A 383 -5.31 -43.27 6.32
CA GLN A 383 -6.59 -42.90 5.73
C GLN A 383 -6.39 -41.98 4.53
N LEU A 384 -6.99 -42.32 3.39
CA LEU A 384 -7.19 -41.39 2.29
C LEU A 384 -8.46 -40.59 2.53
N ILE A 385 -8.31 -39.28 2.67
CA ILE A 385 -9.41 -38.34 2.84
C ILE A 385 -9.76 -37.76 1.48
N ALA A 386 -10.99 -38.03 1.02
CA ALA A 386 -11.51 -37.47 -0.24
C ALA A 386 -11.59 -35.95 -0.18
N GLN A 387 -12.13 -35.40 0.92
CA GLN A 387 -12.24 -33.98 1.18
C GLN A 387 -12.32 -33.71 2.69
N VAL A 388 -11.64 -32.66 3.16
CA VAL A 388 -11.73 -32.17 4.54
C VAL A 388 -11.57 -30.67 4.59
N GLU A 389 -12.31 -30.04 5.50
CA GLU A 389 -12.09 -28.63 5.85
C GLU A 389 -11.00 -28.53 6.91
N LEU A 390 -9.97 -27.76 6.58
CA LEU A 390 -8.88 -27.43 7.48
C LEU A 390 -8.92 -25.94 7.76
N ARG A 391 -8.34 -25.54 8.88
CA ARG A 391 -8.17 -24.12 9.23
C ARG A 391 -6.70 -23.78 9.33
N TYR A 392 -6.23 -22.83 8.52
CA TYR A 392 -4.82 -22.42 8.51
C TYR A 392 -4.46 -21.69 9.80
N ILE A 393 -3.35 -22.07 10.45
CA ILE A 393 -2.87 -21.41 11.67
C ILE A 393 -1.37 -21.04 11.62
N GLY A 394 -0.72 -21.16 10.46
CA GLY A 394 0.67 -20.75 10.23
C GLY A 394 1.48 -21.76 9.41
N SER A 395 2.72 -21.43 9.04
CA SER A 395 3.64 -22.33 8.34
C SER A 395 5.01 -22.46 9.04
N TYR A 396 5.71 -23.57 8.79
CA TYR A 396 6.99 -23.95 9.43
C TYR A 396 7.97 -24.54 8.40
N LYS A 397 9.26 -24.42 8.69
CA LYS A 397 10.37 -25.09 7.99
C LYS A 397 11.40 -25.58 9.01
N ASP A 398 11.84 -26.84 8.87
CA ASP A 398 12.88 -27.45 9.71
C ASP A 398 12.68 -27.24 11.22
N LYS A 399 11.43 -27.39 11.69
CA LYS A 399 10.98 -27.17 13.09
C LYS A 399 11.07 -25.71 13.57
N GLN A 400 11.43 -24.77 12.71
CA GLN A 400 11.28 -23.33 12.95
C GLN A 400 10.03 -22.80 12.25
N PRO A 401 9.33 -21.79 12.79
CA PRO A 401 8.29 -21.07 12.05
C PRO A 401 8.85 -20.61 10.70
N PHE A 402 8.07 -20.66 9.62
CA PHE A 402 8.54 -20.24 8.30
C PHE A 402 8.74 -18.73 8.29
N THR A 403 9.95 -18.23 8.00
CA THR A 403 10.39 -16.89 8.41
C THR A 403 10.49 -15.84 7.29
N HIS A 404 10.17 -16.21 6.05
CA HIS A 404 10.26 -15.32 4.89
C HIS A 404 9.03 -15.43 4.01
N ALA A 405 8.76 -14.38 3.22
CA ALA A 405 7.92 -14.54 2.04
C ALA A 405 8.47 -15.73 1.20
N PRO A 406 7.62 -16.56 0.58
CA PRO A 406 8.04 -17.73 -0.19
C PRO A 406 9.07 -17.44 -1.31
N ASP A 407 9.36 -16.16 -1.58
CA ASP A 407 10.24 -15.69 -2.63
C ASP A 407 11.73 -15.58 -2.25
N GLN A 408 12.13 -15.79 -0.99
CA GLN A 408 13.54 -15.70 -0.57
C GLN A 408 14.28 -17.04 -0.41
N ALA A 409 13.65 -18.18 -0.71
CA ALA A 409 14.30 -19.48 -0.55
C ALA A 409 14.34 -20.27 -1.87
N ARG A 410 15.45 -20.16 -2.61
CA ARG A 410 15.96 -21.30 -3.40
C ARG A 410 16.38 -22.38 -2.39
N SER A 411 15.46 -23.20 -1.88
CA SER A 411 15.88 -24.26 -0.94
C SER A 411 15.15 -25.58 -1.17
N LYS A 412 15.93 -26.67 -1.20
CA LYS A 412 15.55 -28.06 -1.47
C LYS A 412 14.69 -28.74 -0.36
N PHE A 413 13.95 -27.99 0.47
CA PHE A 413 13.34 -28.50 1.70
C PHE A 413 11.80 -28.44 1.71
N SER A 414 11.15 -29.35 2.45
CA SER A 414 9.70 -29.39 2.68
C SER A 414 9.24 -28.25 3.61
N GLU A 415 8.21 -27.50 3.20
CA GLU A 415 7.50 -26.54 4.07
C GLU A 415 6.30 -27.24 4.73
N TYR A 416 5.92 -26.87 5.95
CA TYR A 416 4.77 -27.45 6.66
C TYR A 416 3.72 -26.38 6.91
N LEU A 417 2.51 -26.58 6.39
CA LEU A 417 1.35 -25.76 6.67
C LEU A 417 0.65 -26.30 7.92
N LYS A 418 0.73 -25.58 9.04
CA LYS A 418 0.06 -25.95 10.29
C LYS A 418 -1.44 -25.68 10.19
N VAL A 419 -2.24 -26.68 10.56
CA VAL A 419 -3.70 -26.59 10.56
C VAL A 419 -4.26 -26.79 11.96
N CYS A 420 -5.46 -26.24 12.21
CA CYS A 420 -6.10 -26.32 13.51
C CYS A 420 -6.38 -27.78 13.90
N PRO A 421 -5.90 -28.27 15.05
CA PRO A 421 -6.19 -29.64 15.50
C PRO A 421 -7.62 -29.79 16.05
N ALA A 422 -8.29 -28.69 16.41
CA ALA A 422 -9.59 -28.70 17.08
C ALA A 422 -10.73 -29.34 16.26
N THR A 423 -10.56 -29.41 14.93
CA THR A 423 -11.48 -30.10 14.02
C THR A 423 -11.51 -31.61 14.25
N PHE A 424 -10.47 -32.17 14.89
CA PHE A 424 -10.28 -33.61 14.98
C PHE A 424 -10.24 -34.13 16.42
N ALA A 425 -10.89 -35.27 16.65
CA ALA A 425 -10.90 -35.94 17.93
C ALA A 425 -9.50 -36.50 18.27
N ASN A 426 -9.04 -36.28 19.50
CA ASN A 426 -7.77 -36.81 20.03
C ASN A 426 -6.51 -36.38 19.26
N VAL A 427 -6.54 -35.20 18.62
CA VAL A 427 -5.39 -34.63 17.91
C VAL A 427 -4.84 -33.44 18.67
N SER A 428 -3.53 -33.43 18.92
CA SER A 428 -2.81 -32.31 19.55
C SER A 428 -2.03 -31.48 18.53
N LYS A 429 -1.51 -32.11 17.47
CA LYS A 429 -0.75 -31.46 16.40
C LYS A 429 -1.06 -32.07 15.04
N ILE A 430 -1.26 -31.21 14.04
CA ILE A 430 -1.47 -31.61 12.66
C ILE A 430 -0.88 -30.57 11.70
N ALA A 431 -0.25 -31.04 10.62
CA ALA A 431 0.29 -30.19 9.57
C ALA A 431 0.21 -30.86 8.21
N PHE A 432 0.08 -30.06 7.15
CA PHE A 432 0.17 -30.47 5.76
C PHE A 432 1.60 -30.24 5.23
N GLU A 433 2.22 -31.27 4.65
CA GLU A 433 3.55 -31.18 4.07
C GLU A 433 3.49 -30.66 2.63
N ARG A 434 4.18 -29.55 2.37
CA ARG A 434 4.33 -28.91 1.07
C ARG A 434 5.66 -29.32 0.43
N GLU A 435 5.56 -29.97 -0.71
CA GLU A 435 6.69 -30.23 -1.60
C GLU A 435 7.02 -29.03 -2.49
N LEU A 436 8.27 -28.98 -2.97
CA LEU A 436 8.74 -27.98 -3.93
C LEU A 436 7.85 -27.95 -5.18
N GLY A 437 7.50 -26.73 -5.62
CA GLY A 437 6.66 -26.51 -6.79
C GLY A 437 5.15 -26.67 -6.54
N PHE A 438 4.72 -27.20 -5.40
CA PHE A 438 3.30 -27.21 -5.03
C PHE A 438 2.86 -25.77 -4.67
N GLN A 439 1.86 -25.24 -5.38
CA GLN A 439 1.33 -23.92 -5.12
C GLN A 439 0.36 -23.97 -3.95
N ILE A 440 0.58 -23.10 -2.95
CA ILE A 440 -0.38 -22.87 -1.87
C ILE A 440 -0.98 -21.48 -2.12
N PRO A 441 -2.32 -21.31 -2.05
CA PRO A 441 -2.92 -19.99 -2.11
C PRO A 441 -2.40 -19.13 -0.96
N ARG A 442 -2.42 -17.80 -1.11
CA ARG A 442 -2.06 -16.91 0.00
C ARG A 442 -3.11 -17.00 1.10
N LEU A 443 -2.79 -17.71 2.19
CA LEU A 443 -3.69 -17.96 3.32
C LEU A 443 -3.49 -16.94 4.46
N ARG A 444 -4.60 -16.54 5.10
CA ARG A 444 -4.63 -15.72 6.33
C ARG A 444 -4.84 -16.60 7.55
N TYR A 445 -4.28 -16.22 8.70
CA TYR A 445 -4.52 -16.95 9.95
C TYR A 445 -6.03 -17.12 10.18
N GLY A 446 -6.47 -18.33 10.55
CA GLY A 446 -7.87 -18.64 10.78
C GLY A 446 -8.68 -18.93 9.51
N GLN A 447 -8.12 -18.71 8.31
CA GLN A 447 -8.81 -18.96 7.04
C GLN A 447 -9.10 -20.46 6.88
N ALA A 448 -10.34 -20.78 6.52
CA ALA A 448 -10.73 -22.13 6.12
C ALA A 448 -10.16 -22.47 4.74
N LEU A 449 -9.74 -23.72 4.58
CA LEU A 449 -9.30 -24.28 3.31
C LEU A 449 -9.88 -25.69 3.13
N THR A 450 -10.33 -25.97 1.92
CA THR A 450 -10.75 -27.29 1.53
C THR A 450 -9.55 -28.04 0.97
N ALA A 451 -9.35 -29.24 1.48
CA ALA A 451 -8.20 -30.06 1.17
C ALA A 451 -8.71 -31.42 0.65
N SER A 452 -8.37 -31.76 -0.59
CA SER A 452 -8.91 -32.95 -1.28
C SER A 452 -7.83 -33.96 -1.62
N HIS A 453 -8.18 -35.25 -1.57
CA HIS A 453 -7.31 -36.38 -1.88
C HIS A 453 -6.00 -36.38 -1.07
N ILE A 454 -6.11 -36.39 0.25
CA ILE A 454 -4.97 -36.27 1.17
C ILE A 454 -4.79 -37.56 1.95
N LEU A 455 -3.54 -38.00 2.08
CA LEU A 455 -3.18 -39.15 2.89
C LEU A 455 -2.82 -38.71 4.32
N VAL A 456 -3.36 -39.41 5.31
CA VAL A 456 -3.06 -39.18 6.72
C VAL A 456 -1.94 -40.10 7.17
N LYS A 457 -0.88 -39.55 7.77
CA LYS A 457 0.18 -40.31 8.42
C LYS A 457 0.27 -39.95 9.89
N GLN A 458 0.25 -40.94 10.77
CA GLN A 458 0.51 -40.72 12.19
C GLN A 458 2.02 -40.74 12.45
N LEU A 459 2.53 -39.75 13.18
CA LEU A 459 3.93 -39.66 13.57
C LEU A 459 4.16 -40.07 15.03
N ALA A 460 3.19 -39.77 15.89
CA ALA A 460 3.14 -40.16 17.30
C ALA A 460 1.69 -40.12 17.79
N GLN A 461 1.44 -40.52 19.04
CA GLN A 461 0.10 -40.39 19.65
C GLN A 461 -0.37 -38.92 19.61
N GLY A 462 -1.53 -38.69 18.98
CA GLY A 462 -2.10 -37.34 18.80
C GLY A 462 -1.36 -36.43 17.81
N VAL A 463 -0.31 -36.89 17.13
CA VAL A 463 0.48 -36.10 16.18
C VAL A 463 0.34 -36.69 14.77
N TYR A 464 -0.26 -35.91 13.88
CA TYR A 464 -0.58 -36.32 12.51
C TYR A 464 0.08 -35.43 11.47
N LYS A 465 0.33 -36.01 10.29
CA LYS A 465 0.83 -35.33 9.11
C LYS A 465 -0.10 -35.63 7.93
N LEU A 466 -0.49 -34.59 7.21
CA LEU A 466 -1.26 -34.68 5.98
C LEU A 466 -0.28 -34.63 4.80
N ILE A 467 -0.31 -35.64 3.94
CA ILE A 467 0.60 -35.82 2.81
C ILE A 467 -0.22 -35.74 1.52
N ARG A 468 0.33 -35.04 0.52
CA ARG A 468 -0.29 -34.97 -0.79
C ARG A 468 -0.24 -36.31 -1.53
N THR A 469 -1.15 -36.49 -2.46
CA THR A 469 -1.17 -37.48 -3.53
C THR A 469 -1.04 -36.74 -4.86
N ASP A 470 -0.95 -37.48 -5.98
CA ASP A 470 -0.85 -36.89 -7.32
C ASP A 470 -2.07 -36.04 -7.71
N THR A 471 -3.21 -36.27 -7.04
CA THR A 471 -4.48 -35.56 -7.29
C THR A 471 -4.87 -34.61 -6.16
N THR A 472 -3.94 -34.30 -5.24
CA THR A 472 -4.24 -33.38 -4.14
C THR A 472 -4.50 -31.97 -4.65
N ALA A 473 -5.59 -31.37 -4.16
CA ALA A 473 -5.89 -29.97 -4.35
C ALA A 473 -6.08 -29.30 -2.98
N LEU A 474 -5.42 -28.16 -2.78
CA LEU A 474 -5.74 -27.24 -1.70
C LEU A 474 -6.46 -26.03 -2.29
N ARG A 475 -7.71 -25.83 -1.89
CA ARG A 475 -8.51 -24.67 -2.28
C ARG A 475 -8.75 -23.82 -1.05
N GLY A 476 -8.26 -22.58 -1.08
CA GLY A 476 -8.77 -21.55 -0.17
C GLY A 476 -10.19 -21.15 -0.58
N GLN A 477 -10.76 -20.18 0.14
CA GLN A 477 -11.95 -19.47 -0.34
C GLN A 477 -11.70 -18.98 -1.78
N GLU A 478 -12.56 -19.36 -2.73
CA GLU A 478 -12.38 -19.02 -4.14
C GLU A 478 -12.27 -17.50 -4.30
N LEU A 479 -11.28 -17.06 -5.09
CA LEU A 479 -11.29 -15.70 -5.59
C LEU A 479 -12.52 -15.59 -6.47
N LEU A 480 -13.43 -14.73 -6.04
CA LEU A 480 -14.64 -14.46 -6.80
C LEU A 480 -14.23 -13.97 -8.18
N ALA A 481 -14.93 -14.45 -9.20
CA ALA A 481 -14.73 -13.97 -10.55
C ALA A 481 -14.83 -12.45 -10.54
N LEU A 482 -13.83 -11.78 -11.11
CA LEU A 482 -13.86 -10.33 -11.29
C LEU A 482 -15.10 -10.02 -12.14
N GLU A 483 -16.14 -9.44 -11.55
CA GLU A 483 -17.35 -9.04 -12.26
C GLU A 483 -17.01 -8.09 -13.40
N SER A 484 -17.73 -8.12 -14.53
CA SER A 484 -17.38 -7.28 -15.68
C SER A 484 -17.40 -5.78 -15.38
N GLY A 485 -18.25 -5.34 -14.44
CA GLY A 485 -18.32 -3.96 -13.90
C GLY A 485 -17.94 -3.90 -12.42
N PHE A 486 -17.63 -2.71 -11.90
CA PHE A 486 -17.41 -2.52 -10.46
C PHE A 486 -18.52 -1.67 -9.80
N LEU A 487 -19.02 -0.67 -10.53
CA LEU A 487 -20.21 0.08 -10.15
C LEU A 487 -21.31 -0.18 -11.17
N ASP A 488 -22.54 -0.34 -10.70
CA ASP A 488 -23.72 -0.38 -11.57
C ASP A 488 -23.99 1.01 -12.16
N HIS A 489 -23.91 2.04 -11.32
CA HIS A 489 -24.20 3.43 -11.67
C HIS A 489 -23.12 4.37 -11.12
N TYR A 490 -22.83 5.43 -11.86
CA TYR A 490 -21.89 6.49 -11.47
C TYR A 490 -22.64 7.81 -11.33
N ASP A 491 -23.39 7.93 -10.24
CA ASP A 491 -24.19 9.11 -9.92
C ASP A 491 -23.39 10.18 -9.14
N ARG A 492 -24.07 11.21 -8.66
CA ARG A 492 -23.45 12.29 -7.87
C ARG A 492 -22.91 11.79 -6.52
N LYS A 493 -23.57 10.82 -5.90
CA LYS A 493 -23.12 10.23 -4.63
C LYS A 493 -21.83 9.44 -4.83
N ALA A 494 -21.73 8.68 -5.92
CA ALA A 494 -20.50 7.99 -6.31
C ALA A 494 -19.37 8.98 -6.61
N GLN A 495 -19.64 10.11 -7.31
CA GLN A 495 -18.64 11.15 -7.55
C GLN A 495 -18.05 11.70 -6.25
N TRP A 496 -18.91 12.02 -5.28
CA TRP A 496 -18.46 12.50 -3.97
C TRP A 496 -17.66 11.46 -3.19
N ALA A 497 -18.09 10.19 -3.20
CA ALA A 497 -17.32 9.12 -2.57
C ALA A 497 -15.93 8.94 -3.24
N ILE A 498 -15.86 9.12 -4.56
CA ILE A 498 -14.60 9.11 -5.32
C ILE A 498 -13.70 10.28 -4.93
N ASP A 499 -14.23 11.49 -4.76
CA ASP A 499 -13.44 12.65 -4.31
C ASP A 499 -12.87 12.43 -2.90
N ASP A 500 -13.68 11.85 -2.02
CA ASP A 500 -13.29 11.50 -0.66
C ASP A 500 -12.15 10.47 -0.62
N ILE A 501 -12.26 9.42 -1.44
CA ILE A 501 -11.24 8.39 -1.59
C ILE A 501 -10.00 8.97 -2.32
N ALA A 502 -10.19 9.85 -3.30
CA ALA A 502 -9.12 10.52 -4.01
C ALA A 502 -8.33 11.45 -3.07
N TYR A 503 -9.00 12.14 -2.15
CA TYR A 503 -8.32 12.89 -1.09
C TYR A 503 -7.45 11.97 -0.25
N ARG A 504 -7.96 10.76 0.08
CA ARG A 504 -7.17 9.78 0.84
C ARG A 504 -5.89 9.36 0.09
N LEU A 505 -5.96 9.19 -1.23
CA LEU A 505 -4.83 8.69 -2.02
C LEU A 505 -3.89 9.80 -2.51
N PHE A 506 -4.43 10.96 -2.85
CA PHE A 506 -3.72 12.00 -3.60
C PHE A 506 -3.63 13.36 -2.90
N GLY A 507 -4.47 13.59 -1.88
CA GLY A 507 -4.46 14.80 -1.05
C GLY A 507 -5.00 16.07 -1.71
N PHE A 508 -5.65 15.98 -2.87
CA PHE A 508 -6.41 17.10 -3.44
C PHE A 508 -7.92 16.92 -3.16
N PRO A 509 -8.70 18.01 -3.05
CA PRO A 509 -10.05 17.96 -2.49
C PRO A 509 -11.09 17.36 -3.43
N GLN A 510 -10.93 17.49 -4.75
CA GLN A 510 -11.84 16.95 -5.76
C GLN A 510 -11.07 16.53 -7.01
N MET A 511 -11.57 15.47 -7.66
CA MET A 511 -11.15 15.11 -9.01
C MET A 511 -11.68 16.17 -10.00
N ARG A 512 -10.98 16.33 -11.12
CA ARG A 512 -11.40 17.20 -12.22
C ARG A 512 -12.57 16.56 -12.96
N GLU A 513 -13.44 17.38 -13.54
CA GLU A 513 -14.62 16.91 -14.30
C GLU A 513 -14.26 15.84 -15.34
N PHE A 514 -13.22 16.09 -16.15
CA PHE A 514 -12.77 15.16 -17.18
C PHE A 514 -12.30 13.82 -16.58
N GLN A 515 -11.77 13.81 -15.35
CA GLN A 515 -11.38 12.59 -14.65
C GLN A 515 -12.62 11.78 -14.22
N HIS A 516 -13.65 12.43 -13.68
CA HIS A 516 -14.92 11.75 -13.37
C HIS A 516 -15.57 11.15 -14.62
N ARG A 517 -15.47 11.83 -15.78
CA ARG A 517 -15.96 11.30 -17.08
C ARG A 517 -15.22 10.03 -17.52
N ILE A 518 -13.92 9.92 -17.23
CA ILE A 518 -13.15 8.71 -17.52
C ILE A 518 -13.47 7.62 -16.50
N LEU A 519 -13.52 7.98 -15.22
CA LEU A 519 -13.81 7.06 -14.11
C LEU A 519 -15.21 6.47 -14.17
N SER A 520 -16.22 7.23 -14.61
CA SER A 520 -17.58 6.72 -14.75
C SER A 520 -17.64 5.49 -15.66
N ARG A 521 -16.86 5.52 -16.75
CA ARG A 521 -16.72 4.43 -17.70
C ARG A 521 -15.89 3.28 -17.14
N SER A 522 -14.68 3.58 -16.65
CA SER A 522 -13.75 2.53 -16.23
C SER A 522 -14.23 1.78 -14.98
N LEU A 523 -14.87 2.47 -14.02
CA LEU A 523 -15.45 1.85 -12.83
C LEU A 523 -16.73 1.08 -13.14
N GLN A 524 -17.43 1.40 -14.22
CA GLN A 524 -18.50 0.54 -14.75
C GLN A 524 -17.96 -0.64 -15.58
N GLY A 525 -16.64 -0.83 -15.64
CA GLY A 525 -15.99 -1.92 -16.36
C GLY A 525 -15.97 -1.76 -17.87
N GLN A 526 -16.13 -0.53 -18.34
CA GLN A 526 -16.25 -0.23 -19.76
C GLN A 526 -14.96 0.40 -20.27
N ASN A 527 -14.51 -0.06 -21.44
CA ASN A 527 -13.32 0.48 -22.09
C ASN A 527 -13.48 1.97 -22.41
N ILE A 528 -12.39 2.73 -22.39
CA ILE A 528 -12.41 4.15 -22.74
C ILE A 528 -11.10 4.63 -23.36
N LEU A 529 -11.21 5.48 -24.38
CA LEU A 529 -10.16 6.37 -24.88
C LEU A 529 -10.42 7.79 -24.37
N GLY A 530 -9.64 8.22 -23.37
CA GLY A 530 -9.67 9.58 -22.82
C GLY A 530 -8.61 10.47 -23.44
N ILE A 531 -9.03 11.58 -24.04
CA ILE A 531 -8.15 12.57 -24.67
C ILE A 531 -8.26 13.88 -23.87
N ALA A 532 -7.17 14.27 -23.21
CA ALA A 532 -7.12 15.48 -22.39
C ALA A 532 -5.69 16.04 -22.33
N ALA A 533 -5.53 17.36 -22.24
CA ALA A 533 -4.23 18.04 -22.31
C ALA A 533 -3.14 17.44 -21.38
N THR A 534 -1.87 17.61 -21.76
CA THR A 534 -0.71 17.29 -20.91
C THR A 534 -0.79 18.06 -19.58
N GLY A 535 -0.27 17.46 -18.51
CA GLY A 535 -0.37 18.03 -17.15
C GLY A 535 -1.78 18.01 -16.53
N GLY A 536 -2.80 17.57 -17.29
CA GLY A 536 -4.19 17.52 -16.85
C GLY A 536 -4.51 16.49 -15.76
N GLY A 537 -3.60 15.62 -15.35
CA GLY A 537 -3.90 14.59 -14.34
C GLY A 537 -4.57 13.34 -14.91
N LYS A 538 -4.16 12.90 -16.11
CA LYS A 538 -4.71 11.70 -16.75
C LYS A 538 -4.38 10.41 -15.96
N SER A 539 -3.16 10.28 -15.44
CA SER A 539 -2.73 9.04 -14.78
C SER A 539 -3.55 8.68 -13.55
N GLU A 540 -4.09 9.67 -12.84
CA GLU A 540 -5.00 9.47 -11.70
C GLU A 540 -6.23 8.64 -12.10
N CYS A 541 -6.66 8.68 -13.36
CA CYS A 541 -7.79 7.92 -13.88
C CYS A 541 -7.53 6.40 -13.98
N PHE A 542 -6.27 5.96 -13.92
CA PHE A 542 -5.93 4.52 -13.80
C PHE A 542 -5.29 4.18 -12.44
N ILE A 543 -4.67 5.14 -11.75
CA ILE A 543 -4.11 4.92 -10.41
C ILE A 543 -5.22 4.72 -9.38
N LEU A 544 -6.25 5.59 -9.40
CA LEU A 544 -7.36 5.50 -8.46
C LEU A 544 -8.09 4.14 -8.54
N PRO A 545 -8.55 3.67 -9.72
CA PRO A 545 -9.20 2.38 -9.80
C PRO A 545 -8.25 1.22 -9.46
N ALA A 546 -6.94 1.34 -9.73
CA ALA A 546 -5.97 0.33 -9.30
C ALA A 546 -5.92 0.18 -7.78
N MET A 547 -6.05 1.28 -7.04
CA MET A 547 -6.02 1.27 -5.57
C MET A 547 -7.38 0.94 -4.94
N LEU A 548 -8.47 1.15 -5.68
CA LEU A 548 -9.84 0.93 -5.20
C LEU A 548 -10.31 -0.52 -5.38
N LEU A 549 -9.90 -1.18 -6.46
CA LEU A 549 -10.48 -2.45 -6.90
C LEU A 549 -9.60 -3.66 -6.57
N PRO A 550 -10.16 -4.85 -6.35
CA PRO A 550 -9.38 -6.09 -6.32
C PRO A 550 -8.68 -6.36 -7.67
N GLY A 551 -7.61 -7.16 -7.63
CA GLY A 551 -6.77 -7.45 -8.80
C GLY A 551 -5.66 -6.42 -9.04
N ILE A 552 -5.06 -6.45 -10.23
CA ILE A 552 -3.95 -5.56 -10.63
C ILE A 552 -4.27 -4.77 -11.89
N THR A 553 -3.69 -3.57 -11.97
CA THR A 553 -3.68 -2.75 -13.18
C THR A 553 -2.31 -2.84 -13.85
N ILE A 554 -2.30 -3.20 -15.13
CA ILE A 554 -1.11 -3.17 -15.98
C ILE A 554 -1.08 -1.84 -16.72
N VAL A 555 0.03 -1.11 -16.65
CA VAL A 555 0.20 0.17 -17.36
C VAL A 555 1.27 0.01 -18.43
N ILE A 556 0.96 0.38 -19.67
CA ILE A 556 1.91 0.39 -20.77
C ILE A 556 2.35 1.82 -21.00
N ALA A 557 3.65 2.08 -20.83
CA ALA A 557 4.25 3.39 -21.06
C ALA A 557 5.30 3.29 -22.19
N PRO A 558 5.35 4.28 -23.11
CA PRO A 558 6.17 4.15 -24.30
C PRO A 558 7.66 4.38 -24.02
N LEU A 559 7.99 5.21 -23.05
CA LEU A 559 9.37 5.60 -22.75
C LEU A 559 9.77 5.09 -21.36
N LYS A 560 10.95 4.48 -21.29
CA LYS A 560 11.55 4.07 -20.01
C LYS A 560 11.73 5.25 -19.07
N SER A 561 12.18 6.40 -19.59
CA SER A 561 12.34 7.64 -18.82
C SER A 561 11.01 8.11 -18.24
N LEU A 562 9.96 8.20 -19.07
CA LEU A 562 8.62 8.60 -18.62
C LEU A 562 8.11 7.68 -17.50
N MET A 563 8.29 6.37 -17.67
CA MET A 563 7.88 5.38 -16.67
C MET A 563 8.64 5.55 -15.34
N VAL A 564 9.96 5.73 -15.39
CA VAL A 564 10.79 5.96 -14.20
C VAL A 564 10.45 7.30 -13.55
N ASP A 565 10.24 8.36 -14.33
CA ASP A 565 9.87 9.68 -13.82
C ASP A 565 8.48 9.68 -13.18
N GLN A 566 7.50 9.02 -13.80
CA GLN A 566 6.18 8.83 -13.19
C GLN A 566 6.28 8.04 -11.88
N PHE A 567 7.10 6.99 -11.85
CA PHE A 567 7.33 6.21 -10.63
C PHE A 567 7.98 7.06 -9.53
N GLU A 568 9.10 7.71 -9.81
CA GLU A 568 9.85 8.45 -8.78
C GLU A 568 9.11 9.73 -8.34
N GLN A 569 8.59 10.54 -9.26
CA GLN A 569 7.98 11.83 -8.92
C GLN A 569 6.53 11.69 -8.45
N ARG A 570 5.70 10.94 -9.19
CA ARG A 570 4.26 10.88 -8.90
C ARG A 570 3.94 9.76 -7.92
N ILE A 571 4.36 8.54 -8.20
CA ILE A 571 4.01 7.39 -7.35
C ILE A 571 4.72 7.49 -5.99
N LYS A 572 6.05 7.65 -5.99
CA LYS A 572 6.86 7.65 -4.78
C LYS A 572 6.84 9.01 -4.06
N ARG A 573 7.37 10.06 -4.68
CA ARG A 573 7.55 11.36 -3.99
C ARG A 573 6.25 12.07 -3.66
N ARG A 574 5.25 12.02 -4.54
CA ARG A 574 3.97 12.71 -4.31
C ARG A 574 2.98 11.89 -3.49
N TYR A 575 2.72 10.64 -3.88
CA TYR A 575 1.68 9.81 -3.27
C TYR A 575 2.19 8.78 -2.25
N GLY A 576 3.48 8.47 -2.24
CA GLY A 576 4.05 7.43 -1.38
C GLY A 576 3.51 6.03 -1.67
N LEU A 577 3.20 5.69 -2.93
CA LEU A 577 2.60 4.43 -3.37
C LEU A 577 3.60 3.44 -4.00
N ASP A 578 4.90 3.65 -3.79
CA ASP A 578 5.99 2.87 -4.40
C ASP A 578 6.06 1.42 -3.91
N TYR A 579 5.48 1.12 -2.74
CA TYR A 579 5.37 -0.24 -2.20
C TYR A 579 4.24 -1.07 -2.85
N LEU A 580 3.24 -0.41 -3.46
CA LEU A 580 2.14 -1.05 -4.21
C LEU A 580 2.36 -1.01 -5.71
N THR A 581 3.45 -0.40 -6.15
CA THR A 581 3.72 -0.14 -7.56
C THR A 581 5.08 -0.70 -7.94
N THR A 582 5.20 -1.22 -9.15
CA THR A 582 6.53 -1.50 -9.71
C THR A 582 6.55 -1.22 -11.20
N TYR A 583 7.73 -1.34 -11.79
CA TYR A 583 7.92 -1.25 -13.23
C TYR A 583 8.82 -2.38 -13.73
N ILE A 584 8.60 -2.80 -14.98
CA ILE A 584 9.35 -3.83 -15.68
C ILE A 584 9.80 -3.26 -17.04
N ASN A 585 11.11 -3.04 -17.19
CA ASN A 585 11.74 -2.56 -18.41
C ASN A 585 13.05 -3.31 -18.70
N GLY A 586 13.70 -2.92 -19.80
CA GLY A 586 14.97 -3.50 -20.23
C GLY A 586 16.19 -3.18 -19.35
N ASP A 587 16.10 -2.21 -18.44
CA ASP A 587 17.24 -1.74 -17.63
C ASP A 587 17.33 -2.49 -16.28
N ILE A 588 16.24 -3.13 -15.85
CA ILE A 588 16.23 -4.00 -14.68
C ILE A 588 16.91 -5.32 -15.04
N ASP A 589 17.82 -5.78 -14.17
CA ASP A 589 18.48 -7.07 -14.33
C ASP A 589 17.47 -8.24 -14.32
N PHE A 590 17.88 -9.38 -14.87
CA PHE A 590 16.97 -10.53 -15.01
C PHE A 590 16.49 -11.09 -13.66
N ALA A 591 17.35 -11.10 -12.63
CA ALA A 591 17.01 -11.68 -11.34
C ALA A 591 15.97 -10.83 -10.59
N GLU A 592 16.17 -9.52 -10.55
CA GLU A 592 15.23 -8.56 -9.98
C GLU A 592 13.95 -8.49 -10.79
N ARG A 593 14.02 -8.57 -12.12
CA ARG A 593 12.81 -8.66 -12.95
C ARG A 593 11.98 -9.90 -12.62
N GLN A 594 12.63 -11.06 -12.48
CA GLN A 594 11.95 -12.30 -12.09
C GLN A 594 11.33 -12.19 -10.69
N ALA A 595 12.03 -11.56 -9.74
CA ALA A 595 11.51 -11.33 -8.40
C ALA A 595 10.29 -10.37 -8.41
N ARG A 596 10.30 -9.31 -9.23
CA ARG A 596 9.14 -8.42 -9.42
C ARG A 596 7.94 -9.16 -10.04
N LEU A 597 8.17 -10.00 -11.04
CA LEU A 597 7.13 -10.83 -11.64
C LEU A 597 6.51 -11.81 -10.63
N GLN A 598 7.33 -12.47 -9.81
CA GLN A 598 6.82 -13.34 -8.73
C GLN A 598 5.99 -12.58 -7.70
N ARG A 599 6.46 -11.39 -7.28
CA ARG A 599 5.70 -10.53 -6.36
C ARG A 599 4.38 -10.05 -6.97
N MET A 600 4.36 -9.78 -8.28
CA MET A 600 3.14 -9.49 -9.02
C MET A 600 2.18 -10.69 -8.98
N GLU A 601 2.64 -11.90 -9.27
CA GLU A 601 1.83 -13.14 -9.21
C GLU A 601 1.22 -13.39 -7.81
N LEU A 602 1.89 -12.93 -6.75
CA LEU A 602 1.44 -13.05 -5.35
C LEU A 602 0.55 -11.89 -4.88
N GLY A 603 0.30 -10.89 -5.73
CA GLY A 603 -0.55 -9.73 -5.44
C GLY A 603 0.07 -8.71 -4.50
N TYR A 604 1.39 -8.57 -4.49
CA TYR A 604 2.07 -7.50 -3.73
C TYR A 604 1.87 -6.12 -4.36
N TYR A 605 1.64 -6.06 -5.67
CA TYR A 605 1.46 -4.81 -6.41
C TYR A 605 0.00 -4.64 -6.82
N LYS A 606 -0.46 -3.39 -6.82
CA LYS A 606 -1.74 -2.94 -7.38
C LYS A 606 -1.56 -2.35 -8.77
N LEU A 607 -0.36 -1.84 -9.06
CA LEU A 607 -0.03 -1.17 -10.31
C LEU A 607 1.33 -1.66 -10.83
N VAL A 608 1.40 -2.11 -12.07
CA VAL A 608 2.65 -2.58 -12.68
C VAL A 608 2.85 -1.95 -14.05
N TYR A 609 3.91 -1.16 -14.19
CA TYR A 609 4.27 -0.54 -15.46
C TYR A 609 5.13 -1.49 -16.31
N PHE A 610 4.89 -1.50 -17.61
CA PHE A 610 5.67 -2.23 -18.60
C PHE A 610 6.03 -1.31 -19.76
N THR A 611 7.23 -1.50 -20.33
CA THR A 611 7.47 -1.06 -21.70
C THR A 611 6.81 -2.05 -22.67
N PRO A 612 6.34 -1.61 -23.84
CA PRO A 612 5.66 -2.49 -24.79
C PRO A 612 6.53 -3.69 -25.22
N GLU A 613 7.86 -3.53 -25.33
CA GLU A 613 8.80 -4.61 -25.70
C GLU A 613 8.90 -5.71 -24.64
N GLN A 614 8.61 -5.42 -23.36
CA GLN A 614 8.63 -6.47 -22.34
C GLN A 614 7.45 -7.44 -22.53
N LEU A 615 6.36 -6.98 -23.13
CA LEU A 615 5.19 -7.79 -23.44
C LEU A 615 5.35 -8.64 -24.70
N GLU A 616 6.50 -8.60 -25.37
CA GLU A 616 6.88 -9.54 -26.44
C GLU A 616 7.55 -10.80 -25.88
N ARG A 617 7.89 -10.80 -24.58
CA ARG A 617 8.64 -11.89 -23.95
C ARG A 617 7.68 -12.93 -23.40
N GLY A 618 7.77 -14.17 -23.90
CA GLY A 618 6.90 -15.28 -23.48
C GLY A 618 6.83 -15.48 -21.95
N TYR A 619 7.98 -15.50 -21.27
CA TYR A 619 8.00 -15.69 -19.80
C TYR A 619 7.29 -14.56 -19.02
N VAL A 620 7.21 -13.35 -19.58
CA VAL A 620 6.46 -12.22 -19.00
C VAL A 620 4.97 -12.46 -19.18
N LEU A 621 4.53 -12.84 -20.38
CA LEU A 621 3.13 -13.16 -20.67
C LEU A 621 2.64 -14.36 -19.85
N ASP A 622 3.49 -15.39 -19.68
CA ASP A 622 3.18 -16.53 -18.80
C ASP A 622 2.99 -16.10 -17.34
N SER A 623 3.80 -15.13 -16.89
CA SER A 623 3.66 -14.54 -15.54
C SER A 623 2.37 -13.74 -15.41
N LEU A 624 2.00 -12.94 -16.43
CA LEU A 624 0.72 -12.24 -16.46
C LEU A 624 -0.47 -13.21 -16.47
N GLN A 625 -0.37 -14.33 -17.18
CA GLN A 625 -1.41 -15.37 -17.16
C GLN A 625 -1.54 -15.99 -15.77
N ARG A 626 -0.42 -16.30 -15.09
CA ARG A 626 -0.44 -16.80 -13.71
C ARG A 626 -1.04 -15.77 -12.75
N ALA A 627 -0.65 -14.49 -12.87
CA ALA A 627 -1.22 -13.40 -12.08
C ALA A 627 -2.73 -13.24 -12.34
N ASN A 628 -3.18 -13.34 -13.59
CA ASN A 628 -4.61 -13.27 -13.91
C ASN A 628 -5.40 -14.41 -13.24
N ARG A 629 -4.84 -15.61 -13.18
CA ARG A 629 -5.47 -16.75 -12.47
C ARG A 629 -5.42 -16.61 -10.95
N SER A 630 -4.34 -16.06 -10.40
CA SER A 630 -4.08 -16.05 -8.96
C SER A 630 -4.65 -14.83 -8.22
N ILE A 631 -4.81 -13.70 -8.89
CA ILE A 631 -5.29 -12.43 -8.29
C ILE A 631 -6.20 -11.63 -9.21
N GLY A 632 -6.13 -11.86 -10.52
CA GLY A 632 -6.91 -11.17 -11.55
C GLY A 632 -6.23 -9.90 -12.08
N ILE A 633 -6.22 -9.75 -13.40
CA ILE A 633 -5.82 -8.51 -14.08
C ILE A 633 -7.08 -7.74 -14.45
N ARG A 634 -7.28 -6.60 -13.78
CA ARG A 634 -8.51 -5.81 -13.89
C ARG A 634 -8.46 -4.84 -15.07
N TYR A 635 -7.37 -4.08 -15.16
CA TYR A 635 -7.22 -3.03 -16.15
C TYR A 635 -5.92 -3.16 -16.94
N LEU A 636 -6.02 -2.79 -18.22
CA LEU A 636 -4.90 -2.48 -19.08
C LEU A 636 -4.95 -0.99 -19.40
N ALA A 637 -4.11 -0.21 -18.72
CA ALA A 637 -3.95 1.20 -18.98
C ALA A 637 -2.92 1.42 -20.10
N MET A 638 -3.34 2.05 -21.19
CA MET A 638 -2.48 2.40 -22.32
C MET A 638 -2.13 3.88 -22.20
N ASP A 639 -0.96 4.20 -21.63
CA ASP A 639 -0.46 5.57 -21.57
C ASP A 639 0.16 5.97 -22.91
N GLU A 640 -0.04 7.24 -23.29
CA GLU A 640 0.27 7.77 -24.61
C GLU A 640 -0.27 6.88 -25.75
N ALA A 641 -1.56 6.55 -25.68
CA ALA A 641 -2.23 5.64 -26.62
C ALA A 641 -2.10 6.04 -28.09
N HIS A 642 -1.75 7.30 -28.40
CA HIS A 642 -1.47 7.74 -29.76
C HIS A 642 -0.29 7.00 -30.42
N CYS A 643 0.62 6.40 -29.64
CA CYS A 643 1.75 5.58 -30.13
C CYS A 643 1.32 4.35 -30.93
N ILE A 644 0.05 3.93 -30.81
CA ILE A 644 -0.54 2.81 -31.57
C ILE A 644 -0.65 3.16 -33.06
N SER A 645 -0.96 4.41 -33.41
CA SER A 645 -1.22 4.84 -34.79
C SER A 645 0.06 5.17 -35.52
N GLN A 646 0.21 4.67 -36.75
CA GLN A 646 1.30 5.04 -37.67
C GLN A 646 1.28 6.53 -38.07
N TRP A 647 0.12 7.17 -37.93
CA TRP A 647 -0.07 8.61 -38.16
C TRP A 647 0.12 9.42 -36.87
N GLY A 648 0.43 8.75 -35.76
CA GLY A 648 0.91 9.37 -34.53
C GLY A 648 2.35 9.87 -34.71
N HIS A 649 2.67 10.96 -34.03
CA HIS A 649 4.01 11.56 -34.06
C HIS A 649 5.07 10.64 -33.42
N ASP A 650 4.67 9.72 -32.54
CA ASP A 650 5.53 8.76 -31.84
C ASP A 650 5.05 7.31 -32.07
N PHE A 651 4.81 6.91 -33.33
CA PHE A 651 4.41 5.53 -33.64
C PHE A 651 5.42 4.50 -33.10
N ARG A 652 4.90 3.48 -32.40
CA ARG A 652 5.73 2.46 -31.75
C ARG A 652 5.19 1.05 -32.04
N PRO A 653 5.78 0.29 -32.98
CA PRO A 653 5.24 -1.00 -33.43
C PRO A 653 4.92 -2.00 -32.31
N SER A 654 5.70 -2.03 -31.22
CA SER A 654 5.45 -2.93 -30.09
C SER A 654 4.15 -2.66 -29.33
N TYR A 655 3.51 -1.50 -29.53
CA TYR A 655 2.15 -1.22 -29.03
C TYR A 655 1.08 -2.01 -29.78
N LEU A 656 1.32 -2.32 -31.05
CA LEU A 656 0.40 -3.15 -31.84
C LEU A 656 0.33 -4.55 -31.24
N ASN A 657 -0.85 -5.15 -31.33
CA ASN A 657 -1.15 -6.49 -30.87
C ASN A 657 -1.03 -6.72 -29.35
N ILE A 658 -0.83 -5.69 -28.51
CA ILE A 658 -0.81 -5.89 -27.04
C ILE A 658 -2.13 -6.53 -26.58
N CYS A 659 -3.27 -5.99 -27.01
CA CYS A 659 -4.57 -6.58 -26.69
C CYS A 659 -4.72 -8.00 -27.27
N HIS A 660 -4.16 -8.26 -28.45
CA HIS A 660 -4.18 -9.60 -29.05
C HIS A 660 -3.38 -10.60 -28.21
N ARG A 661 -2.14 -10.29 -27.82
CA ARG A 661 -1.30 -11.13 -26.95
C ARG A 661 -1.99 -11.42 -25.62
N PHE A 662 -2.66 -10.43 -25.03
CA PHE A 662 -3.44 -10.65 -23.80
C PHE A 662 -4.57 -11.67 -24.02
N ARG A 663 -5.31 -11.58 -25.13
CA ARG A 663 -6.36 -12.55 -25.48
C ARG A 663 -5.80 -13.95 -25.73
N GLU A 664 -4.67 -14.09 -26.42
CA GLU A 664 -4.00 -15.39 -26.62
C GLU A 664 -3.65 -16.07 -25.29
N HIS A 665 -3.29 -15.28 -24.28
CA HIS A 665 -3.03 -15.75 -22.92
C HIS A 665 -4.28 -15.85 -22.03
N GLN A 666 -5.48 -15.69 -22.60
CA GLN A 666 -6.78 -15.74 -21.89
C GLN A 666 -6.92 -14.63 -20.83
N ILE A 667 -6.43 -13.44 -21.13
CA ILE A 667 -6.50 -12.25 -20.28
C ILE A 667 -7.36 -11.21 -21.00
N TYR A 668 -8.45 -10.78 -20.35
CA TYR A 668 -9.44 -9.88 -20.94
C TYR A 668 -9.70 -8.66 -20.02
N PRO A 669 -8.71 -7.78 -19.82
CA PRO A 669 -8.85 -6.65 -18.91
C PRO A 669 -9.65 -5.51 -19.55
N CYS A 670 -10.27 -4.67 -18.72
CA CYS A 670 -10.86 -3.42 -19.17
C CYS A 670 -9.76 -2.45 -19.61
N VAL A 671 -9.89 -1.84 -20.78
CA VAL A 671 -8.89 -0.96 -21.38
C VAL A 671 -9.15 0.50 -21.01
N ILE A 672 -8.15 1.15 -20.41
CA ILE A 672 -8.14 2.60 -20.15
C ILE A 672 -7.04 3.21 -21.02
N ALA A 673 -7.38 3.68 -22.21
CA ALA A 673 -6.44 4.33 -23.11
C ALA A 673 -6.45 5.84 -22.92
N LEU A 674 -5.28 6.44 -22.72
CA LEU A 674 -5.14 7.86 -22.41
C LEU A 674 -4.10 8.50 -23.33
N THR A 675 -4.40 9.70 -23.83
CA THR A 675 -3.45 10.49 -24.63
C THR A 675 -3.72 11.98 -24.50
N ALA A 676 -2.71 12.81 -24.74
CA ALA A 676 -2.90 14.26 -24.83
C ALA A 676 -3.43 14.72 -26.18
N THR A 677 -2.97 14.07 -27.25
CA THR A 677 -3.26 14.46 -28.62
C THR A 677 -3.71 13.23 -29.41
N ALA A 678 -4.77 13.39 -30.19
CA ALA A 678 -5.22 12.39 -31.14
C ALA A 678 -6.06 13.09 -32.23
N SER A 679 -5.48 13.25 -33.42
CA SER A 679 -6.21 13.70 -34.60
C SER A 679 -7.34 12.72 -34.93
N PRO A 680 -8.35 13.11 -35.72
CA PRO A 680 -9.42 12.19 -36.11
C PRO A 680 -8.93 10.85 -36.66
N LYS A 681 -7.84 10.86 -37.46
CA LYS A 681 -7.24 9.64 -38.00
C LYS A 681 -6.55 8.79 -36.93
N VAL A 682 -5.76 9.41 -36.06
CA VAL A 682 -5.12 8.71 -34.92
C VAL A 682 -6.17 8.08 -34.01
N ARG A 683 -7.26 8.80 -33.70
CA ARG A 683 -8.37 8.26 -32.89
C ARG A 683 -8.99 7.04 -33.55
N GLN A 684 -9.18 7.07 -34.86
CA GLN A 684 -9.73 5.94 -35.60
C GLN A 684 -8.85 4.71 -35.49
N ASP A 685 -7.55 4.85 -35.77
CA ASP A 685 -6.62 3.72 -35.70
C ASP A 685 -6.52 3.13 -34.29
N VAL A 686 -6.49 4.00 -33.25
CA VAL A 686 -6.51 3.57 -31.84
C VAL A 686 -7.79 2.81 -31.51
N CYS A 687 -8.95 3.29 -32.00
CA CYS A 687 -10.22 2.61 -31.77
C CYS A 687 -10.29 1.25 -32.48
N GLU A 688 -9.78 1.16 -33.71
CA GLU A 688 -9.74 -0.09 -34.48
C GLU A 688 -8.85 -1.14 -33.77
N GLU A 689 -7.64 -0.76 -33.36
CA GLU A 689 -6.70 -1.66 -32.68
C GLU A 689 -7.25 -2.15 -31.32
N LEU A 690 -7.84 -1.24 -30.55
CA LEU A 690 -8.35 -1.54 -29.21
C LEU A 690 -9.79 -2.09 -29.19
N GLY A 691 -10.46 -2.14 -30.35
CA GLY A 691 -11.86 -2.57 -30.47
C GLY A 691 -12.86 -1.64 -29.78
N LEU A 692 -12.63 -0.33 -29.86
CA LEU A 692 -13.45 0.71 -29.23
C LEU A 692 -14.48 1.29 -30.20
N ASN A 693 -15.69 1.57 -29.72
CA ASN A 693 -16.69 2.32 -30.46
C ASN A 693 -16.48 3.83 -30.28
N GLN A 694 -16.23 4.58 -31.37
CA GLN A 694 -15.96 6.01 -31.28
C GLN A 694 -17.06 6.84 -30.60
N ALA A 695 -18.33 6.52 -30.81
CA ALA A 695 -19.45 7.32 -30.27
C ALA A 695 -19.65 7.10 -28.76
N ARG A 696 -19.31 5.91 -28.27
CA ARG A 696 -19.58 5.49 -26.88
C ARG A 696 -18.33 5.49 -26.00
N ASP A 697 -17.19 5.10 -26.56
CA ASP A 697 -15.99 4.73 -25.81
C ASP A 697 -14.89 5.81 -25.91
N VAL A 698 -15.11 6.90 -26.65
CA VAL A 698 -14.14 8.00 -26.79
C VAL A 698 -14.65 9.26 -26.09
N PHE A 699 -13.79 9.85 -25.27
CA PHE A 699 -14.05 11.13 -24.61
C PHE A 699 -12.95 12.13 -24.93
N VAL A 700 -13.34 13.28 -25.48
CA VAL A 700 -12.41 14.37 -25.83
C VAL A 700 -12.71 15.56 -24.92
N HIS A 701 -11.76 15.88 -24.05
CA HIS A 701 -11.77 17.12 -23.29
C HIS A 701 -11.02 18.22 -24.05
N SER A 702 -11.45 19.47 -23.88
CA SER A 702 -10.82 20.60 -24.56
C SER A 702 -9.34 20.69 -24.17
N SER A 703 -8.48 20.88 -25.18
CA SER A 703 -7.08 21.23 -24.96
C SER A 703 -6.89 22.72 -24.72
N ASN A 704 -7.98 23.50 -24.67
CA ASN A 704 -7.91 24.93 -24.41
C ASN A 704 -7.34 25.17 -23.01
N ARG A 705 -6.38 26.08 -22.94
CA ARG A 705 -5.74 26.53 -21.71
C ARG A 705 -5.98 28.02 -21.65
N PRO A 706 -7.03 28.50 -20.98
CA PRO A 706 -7.38 29.93 -20.97
C PRO A 706 -6.25 30.81 -20.38
N GLU A 707 -5.33 30.21 -19.61
CA GLU A 707 -4.12 30.86 -19.12
C GLU A 707 -3.00 31.01 -20.18
N ILE A 708 -3.11 30.36 -21.35
CA ILE A 708 -2.13 30.46 -22.44
C ILE A 708 -2.60 31.50 -23.46
N ASN A 709 -1.88 32.62 -23.54
CA ASN A 709 -2.05 33.59 -24.61
C ASN A 709 -1.20 33.18 -25.83
N LEU A 710 -1.86 32.86 -26.94
CA LEU A 710 -1.20 32.55 -28.21
C LEU A 710 -0.99 33.85 -29.01
N VAL A 711 0.27 34.25 -29.19
CA VAL A 711 0.65 35.43 -29.95
C VAL A 711 1.48 35.02 -31.16
N VAL A 712 1.06 35.44 -32.35
CA VAL A 712 1.80 35.24 -33.60
C VAL A 712 2.36 36.58 -34.05
N ARG A 713 3.69 36.66 -34.21
CA ARG A 713 4.39 37.85 -34.73
C ARG A 713 5.11 37.50 -36.02
N VAL A 714 4.85 38.28 -37.07
CA VAL A 714 5.59 38.19 -38.33
C VAL A 714 6.80 39.12 -38.21
N LYS A 715 7.98 38.63 -38.59
CA LYS A 715 9.24 39.38 -38.56
C LYS A 715 9.87 39.38 -39.95
N GLY A 716 10.48 40.51 -40.34
CA GLY A 716 11.03 40.72 -41.67
C GLY A 716 12.37 40.00 -41.90
N SER A 717 13.13 39.79 -40.82
CA SER A 717 14.39 39.05 -40.83
C SER A 717 14.55 38.17 -39.59
N THR A 718 15.52 37.26 -39.66
CA THR A 718 15.94 36.45 -38.50
C THR A 718 16.52 37.31 -37.38
N GLU A 719 17.22 38.40 -37.73
CA GLU A 719 17.79 39.35 -36.77
C GLU A 719 16.69 40.09 -35.98
N ASP A 720 15.64 40.56 -36.68
CA ASP A 720 14.48 41.19 -36.03
C ASP A 720 13.76 40.23 -35.07
N LYS A 721 13.72 38.93 -35.44
CA LYS A 721 13.15 37.89 -34.59
C LYS A 721 13.98 37.67 -33.33
N VAL A 722 15.30 37.63 -33.48
CA VAL A 722 16.27 37.50 -32.38
C VAL A 722 16.14 38.66 -31.41
N ASP A 723 16.16 39.90 -31.92
CA ASP A 723 16.11 41.10 -31.08
C ASP A 723 14.78 41.20 -30.31
N ASP A 724 13.67 40.79 -30.92
CA ASP A 724 12.37 40.70 -30.25
C ASP A 724 12.37 39.66 -29.12
N ILE A 725 12.90 38.45 -29.37
CA ILE A 725 13.01 37.39 -28.36
C ILE A 725 13.88 37.87 -27.19
N LEU A 726 15.01 38.51 -27.46
CA LEU A 726 15.88 39.04 -26.41
C LEU A 726 15.21 40.16 -25.62
N GLY A 727 14.49 41.06 -26.30
CA GLY A 727 13.68 42.10 -25.65
C GLY A 727 12.68 41.50 -24.66
N GLU A 728 11.92 40.49 -25.08
CA GLU A 728 10.96 39.77 -24.22
C GLU A 728 11.65 39.07 -23.04
N LEU A 729 12.80 38.41 -23.26
CA LEU A 729 13.56 37.76 -22.18
C LEU A 729 14.12 38.78 -21.18
N HIS A 730 14.58 39.95 -21.64
CA HIS A 730 15.02 41.05 -20.78
C HIS A 730 13.87 41.65 -19.98
N GLN A 731 12.70 41.81 -20.61
CA GLN A 731 11.50 42.25 -19.91
C GLN A 731 11.10 41.24 -18.84
N LEU A 732 11.02 39.94 -19.16
CA LEU A 732 10.73 38.88 -18.19
C LEU A 732 11.72 38.88 -17.03
N LYS A 733 13.02 39.05 -17.30
CA LYS A 733 14.05 39.14 -16.25
C LYS A 733 13.84 40.34 -15.33
N THR A 734 13.39 41.46 -15.88
CA THR A 734 13.07 42.68 -15.13
C THR A 734 11.82 42.46 -14.27
N ASP A 735 10.77 41.89 -14.85
CA ASP A 735 9.51 41.57 -14.15
C ASP A 735 9.75 40.58 -13.01
N ASN A 736 10.58 39.56 -13.25
CA ASN A 736 10.97 38.57 -12.24
C ASN A 736 11.67 39.15 -11.01
N ARG A 737 12.34 40.31 -11.11
CA ARG A 737 12.97 40.96 -9.94
C ARG A 737 11.93 41.49 -8.95
N ASN A 738 10.73 41.83 -9.44
CA ASN A 738 9.66 42.43 -8.66
C ASN A 738 8.54 41.44 -8.33
N ASN A 739 8.54 40.24 -8.94
CA ASN A 739 7.55 39.21 -8.69
C ASN A 739 7.90 38.33 -7.50
N GLN A 740 6.92 38.12 -6.60
CA GLN A 740 7.03 37.14 -5.51
C GLN A 740 7.22 35.70 -6.04
N GLN A 741 6.78 35.43 -7.27
CA GLN A 741 7.02 34.17 -7.98
C GLN A 741 7.62 34.46 -9.38
N PRO A 742 8.94 34.36 -9.56
CA PRO A 742 9.57 34.60 -10.85
C PRO A 742 9.15 33.52 -11.87
N GLY A 743 8.81 33.96 -13.08
CA GLY A 743 8.46 33.12 -14.22
C GLY A 743 9.69 32.55 -14.95
N ALA A 744 9.45 31.61 -15.86
CA ALA A 744 10.49 31.01 -16.70
C ALA A 744 10.07 31.05 -18.17
N ALA A 745 11.05 31.07 -19.07
CA ALA A 745 10.82 31.02 -20.52
C ALA A 745 11.49 29.78 -21.13
N ILE A 746 10.85 29.23 -22.17
CA ILE A 746 11.40 28.17 -23.00
C ILE A 746 11.40 28.68 -24.44
N VAL A 747 12.55 28.65 -25.09
CA VAL A 747 12.70 29.02 -26.50
C VAL A 747 12.98 27.76 -27.31
N PHE A 748 12.01 27.33 -28.11
CA PHE A 748 12.19 26.23 -29.05
C PHE A 748 12.80 26.74 -30.36
N MET A 749 13.90 26.12 -30.81
CA MET A 749 14.57 26.45 -32.06
C MET A 749 14.60 25.21 -32.98
N PRO A 750 14.43 25.38 -34.31
CA PRO A 750 14.56 24.28 -35.25
C PRO A 750 16.01 23.75 -35.27
N HIS A 751 16.17 22.42 -35.30
CA HIS A 751 17.49 21.79 -35.40
C HIS A 751 17.96 21.75 -36.86
N THR A 752 19.19 22.20 -37.11
CA THR A 752 19.77 22.31 -38.46
C THR A 752 20.87 21.28 -38.76
N GLY A 753 21.06 20.28 -37.88
CA GLY A 753 21.97 19.14 -38.13
C GLY A 753 23.43 19.35 -37.67
N GLY A 754 23.69 20.27 -36.74
CA GLY A 754 25.01 20.55 -36.14
C GLY A 754 25.24 19.88 -34.77
N ASN A 755 26.40 20.16 -34.15
CA ASN A 755 26.67 19.80 -32.76
C ASN A 755 25.77 20.65 -31.85
N PRO A 756 24.89 20.07 -31.01
CA PRO A 756 23.94 20.83 -30.18
C PRO A 756 24.60 21.81 -29.19
N GLU A 757 25.89 21.62 -28.85
CA GLU A 757 26.67 22.59 -28.07
C GLU A 757 27.06 23.84 -28.88
N ASN A 758 27.11 23.72 -30.21
CA ASN A 758 27.44 24.77 -31.18
C ASN A 758 26.25 25.21 -32.04
N ASP A 759 25.02 24.72 -31.81
CA ASP A 759 23.84 25.13 -32.60
C ASP A 759 23.52 26.64 -32.46
N TRP A 760 24.10 27.31 -31.45
CA TRP A 760 24.12 28.77 -31.30
C TRP A 760 24.94 29.49 -32.38
N ALA A 761 25.87 28.80 -33.05
CA ALA A 761 26.80 29.38 -34.02
C ALA A 761 26.13 29.88 -35.30
N TYR A 762 24.85 29.53 -35.54
CA TYR A 762 24.07 30.01 -36.68
C TYR A 762 23.35 31.35 -36.42
N LEU A 763 23.44 31.90 -35.21
CA LEU A 763 22.97 33.25 -34.87
C LEU A 763 24.07 34.01 -34.11
N PRO A 764 25.11 34.53 -34.81
CA PRO A 764 26.20 35.28 -34.18
C PRO A 764 25.69 36.42 -33.28
N SER A 765 24.61 37.09 -33.69
CA SER A 765 23.93 38.15 -32.94
C SER A 765 23.22 37.68 -31.67
N PHE A 766 22.72 36.43 -31.63
CA PHE A 766 22.14 35.84 -30.42
C PHE A 766 23.28 35.47 -29.46
N GLN A 767 24.35 34.87 -29.95
CA GLN A 767 25.49 34.43 -29.13
C GLN A 767 26.26 35.60 -28.48
N GLU A 768 26.44 36.72 -29.19
CA GLU A 768 27.05 37.95 -28.65
C GLU A 768 26.18 38.63 -27.58
N LYS A 769 24.84 38.54 -27.70
CA LYS A 769 23.89 39.22 -26.79
C LYS A 769 23.37 38.33 -25.64
N VAL A 770 23.56 37.01 -25.70
CA VAL A 770 23.08 36.01 -24.72
C VAL A 770 24.02 35.63 -23.55
N PRO A 771 25.20 36.23 -23.29
CA PRO A 771 25.97 35.91 -22.07
C PRO A 771 25.17 36.06 -20.75
N GLN A 772 24.02 36.74 -20.78
CA GLN A 772 23.12 36.97 -19.65
C GLN A 772 22.00 35.93 -19.43
N PHE A 773 21.85 34.93 -20.33
CA PHE A 773 20.83 33.87 -20.27
C PHE A 773 21.46 32.51 -20.66
N PRO A 774 22.21 31.84 -19.76
CA PRO A 774 22.89 30.60 -20.10
C PRO A 774 21.87 29.49 -20.45
N PRO A 775 22.15 28.63 -21.45
CA PRO A 775 21.34 27.45 -21.70
C PRO A 775 21.27 26.55 -20.47
N ILE A 776 20.18 25.80 -20.32
CA ILE A 776 20.17 24.64 -19.43
C ILE A 776 21.21 23.67 -19.98
N GLN A 777 22.38 23.63 -19.36
CA GLN A 777 23.40 22.66 -19.68
C GLN A 777 22.86 21.27 -19.34
N PHE A 778 22.93 20.33 -20.30
CA PHE A 778 22.77 18.92 -19.97
C PHE A 778 23.70 18.57 -18.79
N PRO A 779 23.30 17.64 -17.89
CA PRO A 779 24.16 17.22 -16.79
C PRO A 779 25.57 16.97 -17.30
N LYS A 780 26.61 17.47 -16.61
CA LYS A 780 28.02 17.35 -17.04
C LYS A 780 28.42 15.93 -17.47
N ALA A 781 27.76 14.91 -16.92
CA ALA A 781 27.94 13.50 -17.30
C ALA A 781 27.60 13.16 -18.77
N LEU A 782 26.79 13.98 -19.45
CA LEU A 782 26.28 13.77 -20.81
C LEU A 782 26.90 14.73 -21.84
N GLN A 783 27.59 15.79 -21.41
CA GLN A 783 28.29 16.73 -22.29
C GLN A 783 29.38 16.03 -23.10
N GLY A 784 29.43 16.28 -24.42
CA GLY A 784 30.35 15.63 -25.37
C GLY A 784 30.10 14.13 -25.64
N LYS A 785 29.08 13.52 -25.03
CA LYS A 785 28.80 12.08 -25.13
C LYS A 785 27.54 11.75 -25.91
N LEU A 786 26.78 12.72 -26.39
CA LEU A 786 25.61 12.52 -27.25
C LEU A 786 25.89 13.08 -28.64
N TYR A 787 25.66 12.29 -29.68
CA TYR A 787 25.68 12.77 -31.07
C TYR A 787 24.45 12.27 -31.83
N TYR A 788 23.98 13.07 -32.78
CA TYR A 788 22.87 12.71 -33.65
C TYR A 788 23.40 11.89 -34.83
N ASP A 789 22.97 10.63 -34.93
CA ASP A 789 23.26 9.79 -36.09
C ASP A 789 22.27 10.16 -37.21
N SER A 790 22.77 10.86 -38.23
CA SER A 790 21.96 11.35 -39.35
C SER A 790 21.42 10.23 -40.24
N GLN A 791 22.03 9.04 -40.24
CA GLN A 791 21.52 7.89 -40.98
C GLN A 791 20.37 7.19 -40.26
N GLN A 792 20.39 7.19 -38.92
CA GLN A 792 19.34 6.54 -38.12
C GLN A 792 18.28 7.49 -37.58
N GLN A 793 18.50 8.80 -37.68
CA GLN A 793 17.67 9.87 -37.11
C GLN A 793 17.44 9.74 -35.61
N LYS A 794 18.52 9.45 -34.84
CA LYS A 794 18.45 9.28 -33.38
C LYS A 794 19.66 9.89 -32.69
N LEU A 795 19.49 10.28 -31.43
CA LEU A 795 20.58 10.66 -30.52
C LEU A 795 21.24 9.40 -29.93
N VAL A 796 22.55 9.27 -30.10
CA VAL A 796 23.38 8.12 -29.71
C VAL A 796 24.39 8.55 -28.64
N LEU A 797 24.53 7.75 -27.57
CA LEU A 797 25.52 7.98 -26.51
C LEU A 797 26.88 7.32 -26.86
N ARG A 798 27.98 8.10 -26.90
CA ARG A 798 29.37 7.61 -26.98
C ARG A 798 29.76 6.92 -25.65
N GLY A 799 30.38 5.75 -25.76
CA GLY A 799 30.73 4.86 -24.66
C GLY A 799 31.44 5.55 -23.49
N VAL A 800 30.97 5.26 -22.27
CA VAL A 800 31.41 5.87 -21.02
C VAL A 800 32.47 4.99 -20.36
N LEU A 801 33.68 5.51 -20.21
CA LEU A 801 34.46 5.31 -18.97
C LEU A 801 34.30 6.61 -18.17
N LEU A 802 33.98 6.51 -16.89
CA LEU A 802 33.76 7.64 -16.00
C LEU A 802 35.12 8.27 -15.61
N ASP A 803 35.17 9.59 -15.41
CA ASP A 803 36.42 10.29 -15.05
C ASP A 803 37.03 9.79 -13.72
N GLN A 804 36.18 9.25 -12.83
CA GLN A 804 36.62 8.53 -11.62
C GLN A 804 37.37 7.22 -11.95
N GLU A 805 36.99 6.51 -13.03
CA GLU A 805 37.68 5.29 -13.47
C GLU A 805 39.04 5.59 -14.11
N GLN A 806 39.21 6.75 -14.77
CA GLN A 806 40.50 7.23 -15.26
C GLN A 806 41.44 7.66 -14.13
N ALA A 807 40.90 8.32 -13.08
CA ALA A 807 41.67 8.66 -11.88
C ALA A 807 42.09 7.42 -11.07
N LEU A 808 41.21 6.42 -10.99
CA LEU A 808 41.52 5.15 -10.34
C LEU A 808 42.55 4.34 -11.12
N LEU A 809 42.45 4.30 -12.46
CA LEU A 809 43.41 3.63 -13.33
C LEU A 809 44.79 4.31 -13.29
N SER A 810 44.86 5.63 -13.22
CA SER A 810 46.13 6.35 -13.11
C SER A 810 46.79 6.14 -11.74
N GLN A 811 46.02 6.11 -10.65
CA GLN A 811 46.52 5.78 -9.31
C GLN A 811 46.98 4.31 -9.19
N LEU A 812 46.20 3.37 -9.73
CA LEU A 812 46.55 1.94 -9.71
C LEU A 812 47.75 1.61 -10.62
N SER A 813 47.95 2.36 -11.71
CA SER A 813 49.10 2.19 -12.62
C SER A 813 50.44 2.62 -12.03
N ALA A 814 50.43 3.40 -10.94
CA ALA A 814 51.63 3.89 -10.27
C ALA A 814 52.18 2.93 -9.19
N HIS A 815 51.45 1.86 -8.84
CA HIS A 815 51.85 0.92 -7.78
C HIS A 815 52.63 -0.28 -8.36
N PRO A 816 53.91 -0.52 -7.97
CA PRO A 816 54.80 -1.47 -8.66
C PRO A 816 54.33 -2.94 -8.62
N ILE A 817 53.57 -3.33 -7.60
CA ILE A 817 53.16 -4.73 -7.35
C ILE A 817 51.98 -5.16 -8.26
N TYR A 818 51.18 -4.22 -8.76
CA TYR A 818 49.89 -4.53 -9.41
C TYR A 818 49.85 -4.24 -10.91
N GLN A 819 50.89 -3.62 -11.48
CA GLN A 819 50.97 -3.27 -12.90
C GLN A 819 50.73 -4.47 -13.83
N GLU A 820 51.32 -5.63 -13.53
CA GLU A 820 51.22 -6.79 -14.42
C GLU A 820 49.82 -7.41 -14.44
N THR A 821 49.10 -7.37 -13.31
CA THR A 821 47.73 -7.89 -13.17
C THR A 821 46.72 -6.94 -13.82
N LEU A 822 46.91 -5.62 -13.66
CA LEU A 822 46.08 -4.61 -14.33
C LEU A 822 46.20 -4.68 -15.85
N GLN A 823 47.42 -4.86 -16.38
CA GLN A 823 47.67 -4.94 -17.82
C GLN A 823 46.96 -6.16 -18.44
N ARG A 824 46.94 -7.30 -17.75
CA ARG A 824 46.21 -8.51 -18.20
C ARG A 824 44.69 -8.30 -18.22
N LEU A 825 44.12 -7.60 -17.24
CA LEU A 825 42.68 -7.30 -17.18
C LEU A 825 42.25 -6.28 -18.25
N ILE A 826 43.06 -5.25 -18.51
CA ILE A 826 42.84 -4.25 -19.57
C ILE A 826 42.91 -4.90 -20.96
N ASN A 827 43.87 -5.80 -21.18
CA ASN A 827 43.97 -6.53 -22.46
C ASN A 827 42.78 -7.48 -22.67
N LYS A 828 42.20 -8.03 -21.60
CA LYS A 828 41.00 -8.88 -21.67
C LYS A 828 39.73 -8.07 -21.98
N SER A 829 39.60 -6.85 -21.44
CA SER A 829 38.43 -5.97 -21.69
C SER A 829 38.41 -5.35 -23.08
N ARG A 830 39.57 -5.13 -23.71
CA ARG A 830 39.68 -4.65 -25.09
C ARG A 830 39.20 -5.65 -26.15
N SER A 831 39.03 -6.93 -25.79
CA SER A 831 38.55 -7.98 -26.71
C SER A 831 37.02 -8.08 -26.83
N THR A 832 36.27 -7.42 -25.95
CA THR A 832 34.80 -7.36 -26.00
C THR A 832 34.35 -6.06 -26.68
N GLN A 833 33.66 -6.18 -27.81
CA GLN A 833 33.22 -5.07 -28.70
C GLN A 833 32.21 -4.07 -28.07
N GLN A 834 32.04 -4.06 -26.76
CA GLN A 834 31.28 -3.05 -26.03
C GLN A 834 32.16 -2.52 -24.90
N GLY A 835 32.63 -1.29 -25.05
CA GLY A 835 33.52 -0.60 -24.11
C GLY A 835 32.90 -0.33 -22.74
N ARG A 836 32.74 -1.38 -21.93
CA ARG A 836 32.61 -1.32 -20.47
C ARG A 836 33.74 -2.17 -19.87
N LEU A 837 34.39 -1.67 -18.81
CA LEU A 837 35.24 -2.53 -18.00
C LEU A 837 34.38 -3.67 -17.43
N SER A 838 34.85 -4.91 -17.58
CA SER A 838 34.15 -6.07 -17.02
C SER A 838 33.99 -5.91 -15.51
N ALA A 839 32.90 -6.43 -14.93
CA ALA A 839 32.62 -6.40 -13.48
C ALA A 839 33.79 -6.87 -12.59
N GLY A 840 34.72 -7.66 -13.13
CA GLY A 840 35.96 -8.07 -12.45
C GLY A 840 36.93 -6.93 -12.12
N VAL A 841 36.94 -5.83 -12.89
CA VAL A 841 37.82 -4.67 -12.62
C VAL A 841 37.24 -3.80 -11.50
N THR A 842 35.92 -3.60 -11.50
CA THR A 842 35.20 -2.88 -10.43
C THR A 842 35.27 -3.64 -9.10
N ALA A 843 35.21 -4.98 -9.14
CA ALA A 843 35.38 -5.82 -7.95
C ALA A 843 36.80 -5.79 -7.38
N PHE A 844 37.83 -5.75 -8.24
CA PHE A 844 39.23 -5.66 -7.83
C PHE A 844 39.57 -4.27 -7.23
N ALA A 845 39.02 -3.21 -7.81
CA ALA A 845 39.09 -1.85 -7.26
C ALA A 845 38.46 -1.74 -5.86
N SER A 846 37.27 -2.30 -5.68
CA SER A 846 36.58 -2.29 -4.38
C SER A 846 37.25 -3.20 -3.32
N PHE A 847 38.07 -4.17 -3.74
CA PHE A 847 38.93 -4.97 -2.85
C PHE A 847 40.19 -4.22 -2.41
N LEU A 848 40.70 -3.27 -3.20
CA LEU A 848 41.85 -2.44 -2.85
C LEU A 848 41.47 -1.19 -2.02
N GLU A 849 40.21 -0.74 -2.09
CA GLU A 849 39.65 0.32 -1.24
C GLU A 849 39.29 -0.14 0.18
N ARG A 850 39.06 -1.44 0.40
CA ARG A 850 38.88 -2.04 1.73
C ARG A 850 40.22 -2.45 2.31
#